data_AF-A0A395QYH5-F1
#
_entry.id   AF-A0A395QYH5-F1
#
_cell.length_a   1.000
_cell.length_b   1.000
_cell.length_c   1.000
_cell.angle_alpha   90.00
_cell.angle_beta   90.00
_cell.angle_gamma   90.00
#
_symmetry.space_group_name_H-M   'P 1'
#
loop_
_entity.id
_entity.type
_entity.pdbx_description
1 polymer ?
#
loop_
_entity_poly.entity_id
_entity_poly.type
_entity_poly.pdbx_seq_one_letter_code
_entity_poly.pdbx_strand_id
1 'polypeptide(L)'
;MTALLTDNLPLLAGAPNGIKKLRELILELAVRGKLVPQDPNDEPARELLKRITEEKARLVAEGKIKKAKPTNEDLTEISYEIPSTWAVASLGQVVEIVRGITFPASEKSKEPEPGRVACLRTANVQDEIEWDDLLYIRESFVSRHDQYVEPHDIVMSMANSRELVGKVALIGAELKQKTTFGGFLGVLRPVLIEPRFVMALLRTPHARGALIDSASQTTNIANVSLGKLRPLPFAIPPLTEQHRIVTKVDELMALCDRLEAQQADADSAHAQLVQALLNSLTQASDADDFAQSWQRLAEHFHTLFTTEPSIDALKQTLLQLAVMGKLVPQDPCDEPAGEYVSRIQIEKQRVLAQPKARKQKVLDTASRPEPPFEAPTGWSWQVVDDLLHVTGGVTLGRKLRDRKLVSLPYLRVANVQRGHLELAQIKEIEVPEDEVEKYQLQDGDLLITEGGDWDKVGRTAVWRSELPDCLHQNHVFRARSMIPDWEPRWAEMYLNSASAREYFAGSSKQTTNLASINMTQLRACAFPVPPLPEQHRIVAKVDQLMTLCDQLKARISQAQQLHSDLAAALIAESLNEKTPANEHNASPKEARALLGAEILYALDGEQHTGRVKLQKVISLTEHAAKLKEIQSNEHRFAAGPHDPALMRELADELEARHWFAERRRDNGKRYEYQPLSKAGEHRRIYEKLWSDEQRRCVDAILNLVRSWDTARCERVSTLYSAWNDLLIEGKPCSDDNILREVTQRWHDSKRQYTDAVWRSELQSMKQHTVLLPSGFGRRTTGGTLTLPGFE
;
A
#
# COMPACT_ATOMS: atom_id res chain seq x y z
N MET A 1 -2.02 -2.30 -30.47
CA MET A 1 -2.12 -2.06 -29.02
C MET A 1 -3.26 -2.91 -28.52
N THR A 2 -3.04 -3.79 -27.55
CA THR A 2 -4.12 -4.55 -26.93
C THR A 2 -5.18 -3.55 -26.43
N ALA A 3 -6.45 -3.77 -26.76
CA ALA A 3 -7.57 -2.90 -26.33
C ALA A 3 -7.51 -2.66 -24.81
N LEU A 4 -7.05 -3.67 -24.07
CA LEU A 4 -6.81 -3.66 -22.63
C LEU A 4 -5.93 -2.50 -22.12
N LEU A 5 -4.91 -2.07 -22.89
CA LEU A 5 -4.02 -0.96 -22.49
C LEU A 5 -4.68 0.40 -22.69
N THR A 6 -5.36 0.60 -23.82
CA THR A 6 -6.05 1.86 -24.13
C THR A 6 -7.26 2.07 -23.25
N ASP A 7 -8.04 1.02 -23.00
CA ASP A 7 -9.32 1.11 -22.29
C ASP A 7 -9.12 1.29 -20.78
N ASN A 8 -8.00 0.78 -20.24
CA ASN A 8 -7.67 0.87 -18.81
C ASN A 8 -6.56 1.88 -18.48
N LEU A 9 -6.12 2.68 -19.45
CA LEU A 9 -5.02 3.64 -19.25
C LEU A 9 -5.28 4.62 -18.09
N PRO A 10 -6.47 5.24 -17.93
CA PRO A 10 -6.72 6.16 -16.82
C PRO A 10 -6.64 5.46 -15.46
N LEU A 11 -7.13 4.23 -15.40
CA LEU A 11 -7.12 3.43 -14.18
C LEU A 11 -5.69 2.99 -13.82
N LEU A 12 -4.90 2.55 -14.79
CA LEU A 12 -3.50 2.18 -14.57
C LEU A 12 -2.64 3.39 -14.20
N ALA A 13 -2.82 4.53 -14.88
CA ALA A 13 -2.04 5.74 -14.61
C ALA A 13 -2.39 6.38 -13.25
N GLY A 14 -3.67 6.38 -12.86
CA GLY A 14 -4.13 6.98 -11.60
C GLY A 14 -3.80 6.17 -10.34
N ALA A 15 -3.40 4.89 -10.48
CA ALA A 15 -3.08 4.05 -9.33
C ALA A 15 -1.77 4.50 -8.65
N PRO A 16 -1.59 4.26 -7.34
CA PRO A 16 -0.30 4.48 -6.70
C PRO A 16 0.82 3.68 -7.40
N ASN A 17 1.88 4.37 -7.81
CA ASN A 17 2.97 3.83 -8.66
C ASN A 17 2.50 3.27 -10.02
N GLY A 18 1.34 3.68 -10.48
CA GLY A 18 0.67 3.17 -11.67
C GLY A 18 1.43 3.42 -12.97
N ILE A 19 1.92 4.64 -13.17
CA ILE A 19 2.72 5.02 -14.36
C ILE A 19 4.02 4.20 -14.43
N LYS A 20 4.69 3.97 -13.30
CA LYS A 20 5.88 3.12 -13.25
C LYS A 20 5.56 1.69 -13.70
N LYS A 21 4.49 1.10 -13.16
CA LYS A 21 4.02 -0.23 -13.57
C LYS A 21 3.61 -0.27 -15.06
N LEU A 22 3.04 0.81 -15.58
CA LEU A 22 2.69 0.94 -17.00
C LEU A 22 3.95 0.92 -17.89
N ARG A 23 5.03 1.62 -17.51
CA ARG A 23 6.32 1.55 -18.23
C ARG A 23 6.87 0.13 -18.27
N GLU A 24 6.83 -0.57 -17.14
CA GLU A 24 7.26 -1.97 -17.04
C GLU A 24 6.42 -2.87 -17.96
N LEU A 25 5.10 -2.69 -17.98
CA LEU A 25 4.19 -3.43 -18.87
C LEU A 25 4.48 -3.14 -20.35
N ILE A 26 4.71 -1.87 -20.74
CA ILE A 26 5.05 -1.50 -22.12
C ILE A 26 6.30 -2.27 -22.59
N LEU A 27 7.34 -2.33 -21.75
CA LEU A 27 8.56 -3.06 -22.06
C LEU A 27 8.33 -4.57 -22.16
N GLU A 28 7.55 -5.15 -21.24
CA GLU A 28 7.20 -6.58 -21.29
C GLU A 28 6.41 -6.95 -22.56
N LEU A 29 5.44 -6.12 -22.96
CA LEU A 29 4.69 -6.34 -24.20
C LEU A 29 5.56 -6.16 -25.45
N ALA A 30 6.54 -5.25 -25.40
CA ALA A 30 7.50 -5.04 -26.48
C ALA A 30 8.34 -6.29 -26.75
N VAL A 31 8.84 -6.95 -25.70
CA VAL A 31 9.71 -8.14 -25.82
C VAL A 31 8.96 -9.45 -26.00
N ARG A 32 7.64 -9.46 -25.88
CA ARG A 32 6.78 -10.63 -26.11
C ARG A 32 6.06 -10.62 -27.47
N GLY A 33 6.31 -9.59 -28.29
CA GLY A 33 5.67 -9.43 -29.61
C GLY A 33 4.19 -9.07 -29.54
N LYS A 34 3.74 -8.51 -28.40
CA LYS A 34 2.34 -8.12 -28.15
C LYS A 34 2.09 -6.62 -28.32
N LEU A 35 3.15 -5.79 -28.46
CA LEU A 35 3.01 -4.34 -28.52
C LEU A 35 2.52 -3.82 -29.89
N VAL A 36 3.07 -4.37 -30.97
CA VAL A 36 2.78 -3.98 -32.37
C VAL A 36 2.20 -5.17 -33.16
N PRO A 37 1.39 -4.94 -34.21
CA PRO A 37 0.90 -6.00 -35.06
C PRO A 37 2.04 -6.74 -35.78
N GLN A 38 1.90 -8.06 -35.91
CA GLN A 38 2.81 -8.90 -36.70
C GLN A 38 2.59 -8.68 -38.20
N ASP A 39 3.66 -8.65 -38.99
CA ASP A 39 3.59 -8.56 -40.46
C ASP A 39 4.12 -9.83 -41.11
N PRO A 40 3.28 -10.62 -41.80
CA PRO A 40 3.72 -11.85 -42.48
C PRO A 40 4.79 -11.64 -43.55
N ASN A 41 4.97 -10.42 -44.05
CA ASN A 41 5.96 -10.10 -45.08
C ASN A 41 7.34 -9.74 -44.50
N ASP A 42 7.46 -9.62 -43.16
CA ASP A 42 8.75 -9.38 -42.55
C ASP A 42 9.68 -10.57 -42.72
N GLU A 43 10.97 -10.28 -42.94
CA GLU A 43 12.01 -11.31 -42.97
C GLU A 43 12.04 -12.04 -41.61
N PRO A 44 11.94 -13.39 -41.57
CA PRO A 44 11.99 -14.13 -40.32
C PRO A 44 13.27 -13.84 -39.53
N ALA A 45 13.16 -13.72 -38.20
CA ALA A 45 14.29 -13.40 -37.33
C ALA A 45 15.46 -14.41 -37.44
N ARG A 46 15.18 -15.65 -37.86
CA ARG A 46 16.23 -16.66 -38.14
C ARG A 46 17.20 -16.21 -39.23
N GLU A 47 16.75 -15.49 -40.26
CA GLU A 47 17.65 -14.98 -41.31
C GLU A 47 18.50 -13.82 -40.79
N LEU A 48 17.94 -12.96 -39.93
CA LEU A 48 18.72 -11.94 -39.23
C LEU A 48 19.83 -12.58 -38.37
N LEU A 49 19.51 -13.63 -37.60
CA LEU A 49 20.50 -14.33 -36.77
C LEU A 49 21.63 -14.98 -37.59
N LYS A 50 21.34 -15.48 -38.80
CA LYS A 50 22.38 -15.97 -39.72
C LYS A 50 23.32 -14.85 -40.13
N ARG A 51 22.80 -13.69 -40.56
CA ARG A 51 23.63 -12.52 -40.91
C ARG A 51 24.47 -12.02 -39.75
N ILE A 52 23.91 -11.99 -38.54
CA ILE A 52 24.65 -11.65 -37.32
C ILE A 52 25.82 -12.62 -37.10
N THR A 53 25.59 -13.92 -37.30
CA THR A 53 26.61 -14.96 -37.15
C THR A 53 27.73 -14.79 -38.19
N GLU A 54 27.38 -14.53 -39.45
CA GLU A 54 28.33 -14.26 -40.54
C GLU A 54 29.14 -13.00 -40.29
N GLU A 55 28.48 -11.91 -39.87
CA GLU A 55 29.14 -10.64 -39.57
C GLU A 55 30.11 -10.77 -38.39
N LYS A 56 29.72 -11.48 -37.32
CA LYS A 56 30.63 -11.77 -36.22
C LYS A 56 31.81 -12.62 -36.66
N ALA A 57 31.60 -13.61 -37.52
CA ALA A 57 32.69 -14.42 -38.07
C ALA A 57 33.68 -13.55 -38.88
N ARG A 58 33.17 -12.60 -39.67
CA ARG A 58 33.99 -11.60 -40.38
C ARG A 58 34.79 -10.74 -39.42
N LEU A 59 34.15 -10.17 -38.38
CA LEU A 59 34.82 -9.34 -37.39
C LEU A 59 35.89 -10.10 -36.58
N VAL A 60 35.68 -11.40 -36.33
CA VAL A 60 36.70 -12.28 -35.72
C VAL A 60 37.88 -12.49 -36.69
N ALA A 61 37.62 -12.74 -37.98
CA ALA A 61 38.66 -12.91 -38.99
C ALA A 61 39.50 -11.63 -39.18
N GLU A 62 38.87 -10.46 -39.07
CA GLU A 62 39.52 -9.14 -39.09
C GLU A 62 40.26 -8.80 -37.77
N GLY A 63 40.15 -9.66 -36.74
CA GLY A 63 40.77 -9.43 -35.43
C GLY A 63 40.14 -8.30 -34.61
N LYS A 64 38.96 -7.79 -35.02
CA LYS A 64 38.24 -6.69 -34.34
C LYS A 64 37.52 -7.16 -33.07
N ILE A 65 37.04 -8.40 -33.05
CA ILE A 65 36.43 -9.03 -31.88
C ILE A 65 37.05 -10.39 -31.58
N LYS A 66 36.95 -10.86 -30.34
CA LYS A 66 37.49 -12.17 -29.94
C LYS A 66 36.52 -13.28 -30.31
N LYS A 67 37.05 -14.44 -30.71
CA LYS A 67 36.25 -15.65 -30.91
C LYS A 67 35.53 -16.01 -29.61
N ALA A 68 34.20 -16.06 -29.66
CA ALA A 68 33.38 -16.44 -28.52
C ALA A 68 33.67 -17.89 -28.11
N LYS A 69 33.61 -18.18 -26.80
CA LYS A 69 33.59 -19.56 -26.32
C LYS A 69 32.25 -20.19 -26.72
N PRO A 70 32.20 -21.48 -27.09
CA PRO A 70 30.94 -22.16 -27.38
C PRO A 70 30.02 -22.04 -26.16
N THR A 71 28.80 -21.53 -26.39
CA THR A 71 27.75 -21.41 -25.38
C THR A 71 26.89 -22.69 -25.43
N ASN A 72 26.43 -23.17 -24.28
CA ASN A 72 25.57 -24.36 -24.23
C ASN A 72 24.20 -24.03 -24.86
N GLU A 73 23.79 -24.73 -25.90
CA GLU A 73 22.52 -24.50 -26.62
C GLU A 73 21.30 -24.80 -25.73
N ASP A 74 21.46 -25.66 -24.71
CA ASP A 74 20.42 -26.09 -23.75
C ASP A 74 19.84 -24.97 -22.86
N LEU A 75 20.36 -23.74 -22.90
CA LEU A 75 19.91 -22.61 -22.07
C LEU A 75 18.99 -21.62 -22.81
N THR A 76 18.41 -22.04 -23.94
CA THR A 76 17.60 -21.20 -24.84
C THR A 76 16.09 -21.35 -24.67
N GLU A 77 15.62 -21.84 -23.51
CA GLU A 77 14.19 -21.90 -23.23
C GLU A 77 13.67 -20.56 -22.67
N ILE A 78 12.60 -20.08 -23.30
CA ILE A 78 11.81 -18.93 -22.84
C ILE A 78 10.47 -19.48 -22.36
N SER A 79 10.02 -19.03 -21.19
CA SER A 79 8.81 -19.54 -20.51
C SER A 79 7.49 -19.00 -21.06
N TYR A 80 7.51 -18.26 -22.17
CA TYR A 80 6.34 -17.63 -22.78
C TYR A 80 6.30 -17.85 -24.30
N GLU A 81 5.09 -17.84 -24.86
CA GLU A 81 4.87 -17.96 -26.31
C GLU A 81 5.47 -16.76 -27.06
N ILE A 82 6.10 -17.03 -28.20
CA ILE A 82 6.65 -16.02 -29.10
C ILE A 82 6.01 -16.14 -30.49
N PRO A 83 5.88 -15.04 -31.27
CA PRO A 83 5.38 -15.11 -32.64
C PRO A 83 6.20 -16.04 -33.52
N SER A 84 5.57 -16.68 -34.52
CA SER A 84 6.23 -17.64 -35.41
C SER A 84 7.35 -17.04 -36.28
N THR A 85 7.31 -15.72 -36.50
CA THR A 85 8.33 -14.94 -37.20
C THR A 85 9.56 -14.65 -36.34
N TRP A 86 9.46 -14.82 -35.02
CA TRP A 86 10.53 -14.56 -34.07
C TRP A 86 11.43 -15.78 -33.88
N ALA A 87 12.61 -15.55 -33.31
CA ALA A 87 13.56 -16.61 -32.98
C ALA A 87 14.17 -16.37 -31.60
N VAL A 88 14.46 -17.43 -30.87
CA VAL A 88 15.20 -17.33 -29.61
C VAL A 88 16.70 -17.24 -29.88
N ALA A 89 17.36 -16.29 -29.23
CA ALA A 89 18.81 -16.16 -29.23
C ALA A 89 19.30 -15.78 -27.83
N SER A 90 20.55 -16.12 -27.54
CA SER A 90 21.27 -15.62 -26.36
C SER A 90 21.80 -14.21 -26.60
N LEU A 91 21.88 -13.39 -25.56
CA LEU A 91 22.42 -12.03 -25.66
C LEU A 91 23.80 -12.00 -26.33
N GLY A 92 24.69 -12.93 -25.96
CA GLY A 92 26.03 -13.04 -26.54
C GLY A 92 26.08 -13.41 -28.03
N GLN A 93 24.99 -13.93 -28.62
CA GLN A 93 24.91 -14.10 -30.07
C GLN A 93 24.71 -12.76 -30.78
N VAL A 94 23.91 -11.85 -30.22
CA VAL A 94 23.51 -10.60 -30.89
C VAL A 94 24.35 -9.36 -30.50
N VAL A 95 25.08 -9.41 -29.39
CA VAL A 95 25.99 -8.31 -28.98
C VAL A 95 27.44 -8.79 -28.76
N GLU A 96 28.41 -7.91 -28.94
CA GLU A 96 29.76 -8.06 -28.41
C GLU A 96 29.84 -7.44 -27.00
N ILE A 97 30.42 -8.15 -26.04
CA ILE A 97 30.49 -7.67 -24.65
C ILE A 97 31.92 -7.29 -24.30
N VAL A 98 32.16 -5.99 -24.15
CA VAL A 98 33.48 -5.42 -23.82
C VAL A 98 33.55 -5.02 -22.35
N ARG A 99 34.67 -5.33 -21.70
CA ARG A 99 34.94 -4.90 -20.31
C ARG A 99 35.74 -3.60 -20.27
N GLY A 100 35.40 -2.76 -19.30
CA GLY A 100 36.08 -1.51 -19.06
C GLY A 100 37.50 -1.66 -18.51
N ILE A 101 38.18 -0.53 -18.37
CA ILE A 101 39.56 -0.44 -17.92
C ILE A 101 39.68 -0.40 -16.39
N THR A 102 40.80 -0.86 -15.85
CA THR A 102 41.12 -0.75 -14.42
C THR A 102 42.27 0.23 -14.22
N PHE A 103 42.16 1.11 -13.24
CA PHE A 103 43.15 2.15 -12.95
C PHE A 103 43.15 2.49 -11.44
N PRO A 104 44.29 2.94 -10.89
CA PRO A 104 44.39 3.32 -9.48
C PRO A 104 43.69 4.67 -9.19
N ALA A 105 43.30 4.89 -7.94
CA ALA A 105 42.58 6.11 -7.54
C ALA A 105 43.40 7.40 -7.76
N SER A 106 44.72 7.33 -7.70
CA SER A 106 45.65 8.45 -7.94
C SER A 106 45.60 8.99 -9.37
N GLU A 107 45.06 8.23 -10.31
CA GLU A 107 45.02 8.60 -11.73
C GLU A 107 43.74 9.34 -12.13
N LYS A 108 42.82 9.55 -11.18
CA LYS A 108 41.55 10.26 -11.41
C LYS A 108 41.81 11.77 -11.46
N SER A 109 41.54 12.39 -12.61
CA SER A 109 41.44 13.85 -12.74
C SER A 109 39.98 14.26 -13.00
N LYS A 110 39.58 15.46 -12.55
CA LYS A 110 38.29 16.06 -12.91
C LYS A 110 38.37 16.95 -14.16
N GLU A 111 39.58 17.41 -14.49
CA GLU A 111 39.80 18.32 -15.60
C GLU A 111 40.35 17.58 -16.83
N PRO A 112 39.94 17.98 -18.04
CA PRO A 112 40.54 17.49 -19.27
C PRO A 112 42.00 17.99 -19.40
N GLU A 113 42.93 17.06 -19.62
CA GLU A 113 44.34 17.37 -19.86
C GLU A 113 44.86 16.61 -21.10
N PRO A 114 45.86 17.13 -21.82
CA PRO A 114 46.50 16.41 -22.92
C PRO A 114 47.02 15.03 -22.48
N GLY A 115 46.70 13.98 -23.26
CA GLY A 115 47.07 12.60 -22.96
C GLY A 115 46.15 11.88 -21.95
N ARG A 116 45.06 12.53 -21.52
CA ARG A 116 43.97 11.91 -20.78
C ARG A 116 42.72 11.76 -21.64
N VAL A 117 41.91 10.76 -21.31
CA VAL A 117 40.63 10.46 -21.95
C VAL A 117 39.52 10.45 -20.91
N ALA A 118 38.33 10.91 -21.31
CA ALA A 118 37.14 10.86 -20.46
C ALA A 118 36.77 9.41 -20.14
N CYS A 119 36.32 9.15 -18.91
CA CYS A 119 36.07 7.81 -18.39
C CYS A 119 34.72 7.77 -17.67
N LEU A 120 33.78 7.02 -18.24
CA LEU A 120 32.48 6.76 -17.64
C LEU A 120 32.62 5.87 -16.40
N ARG A 121 31.82 6.18 -15.38
CA ARG A 121 31.68 5.40 -14.14
C ARG A 121 30.23 4.97 -13.96
N THR A 122 30.00 4.11 -12.97
CA THR A 122 28.64 3.69 -12.57
C THR A 122 27.72 4.88 -12.24
N ALA A 123 28.27 5.99 -11.74
CA ALA A 123 27.52 7.22 -11.48
C ALA A 123 26.97 7.89 -12.75
N ASN A 124 27.63 7.71 -13.90
CA ASN A 124 27.24 8.31 -15.19
C ASN A 124 26.16 7.49 -15.92
N VAL A 125 25.83 6.29 -15.45
CA VAL A 125 24.84 5.40 -16.08
C VAL A 125 23.50 5.58 -15.36
N GLN A 126 22.69 6.50 -15.87
CA GLN A 126 21.31 6.71 -15.42
C GLN A 126 20.31 6.15 -16.43
N ASP A 127 19.14 6.77 -16.57
CA ASP A 127 18.20 6.41 -17.64
C ASP A 127 18.74 6.86 -19.01
N GLU A 128 19.64 7.84 -19.00
CA GLU A 128 20.52 8.20 -20.09
C GLU A 128 21.97 8.27 -19.57
N ILE A 129 22.92 8.45 -20.49
CA ILE A 129 24.32 8.67 -20.11
C ILE A 129 24.46 10.12 -19.65
N GLU A 130 24.82 10.31 -18.38
CA GLU A 130 25.17 11.62 -17.84
C GLU A 130 26.61 11.95 -18.21
N TRP A 131 26.75 12.98 -19.05
CA TRP A 131 28.04 13.49 -19.51
C TRP A 131 28.65 14.53 -18.57
N ASP A 132 27.94 14.88 -17.50
CA ASP A 132 28.40 15.77 -16.45
C ASP A 132 29.15 14.96 -15.37
N ASP A 133 30.10 15.58 -14.65
CA ASP A 133 30.98 14.90 -13.67
C ASP A 133 31.77 13.69 -14.22
N LEU A 134 32.37 13.85 -15.40
CA LEU A 134 33.31 12.86 -15.95
C LEU A 134 34.65 12.88 -15.20
N LEU A 135 35.31 11.73 -15.18
CA LEU A 135 36.72 11.66 -14.79
C LEU A 135 37.61 11.49 -16.01
N TYR A 136 38.82 12.02 -15.94
CA TYR A 136 39.83 11.92 -16.97
C TYR A 136 41.01 11.07 -16.48
N ILE A 137 41.32 10.02 -17.24
CA ILE A 137 42.37 9.04 -16.93
C ILE A 137 43.40 9.01 -18.06
N ARG A 138 44.66 8.68 -17.77
CA ARG A 138 45.70 8.62 -18.82
C ARG A 138 45.36 7.58 -19.88
N GLU A 139 45.54 7.95 -21.14
CA GLU A 139 45.21 7.08 -22.28
C GLU A 139 46.02 5.78 -22.28
N SER A 140 47.18 5.74 -21.61
CA SER A 140 48.02 4.56 -21.43
C SER A 140 47.31 3.38 -20.74
N PHE A 141 46.24 3.61 -19.98
CA PHE A 141 45.44 2.53 -19.36
C PHE A 141 44.47 1.87 -20.34
N VAL A 142 44.22 2.49 -21.50
CA VAL A 142 43.36 1.93 -22.55
C VAL A 142 44.23 1.08 -23.48
N SER A 143 44.33 -0.20 -23.15
CA SER A 143 45.20 -1.16 -23.86
C SER A 143 44.63 -1.65 -25.19
N ARG A 144 43.31 -1.57 -25.38
CA ARG A 144 42.59 -2.11 -26.54
C ARG A 144 41.68 -1.04 -27.14
N HIS A 145 41.59 -1.05 -28.47
CA HIS A 145 40.74 -0.10 -29.19
C HIS A 145 39.26 -0.27 -28.89
N ASP A 146 38.79 -1.49 -28.64
CA ASP A 146 37.39 -1.77 -28.30
C ASP A 146 36.95 -1.25 -26.92
N GLN A 147 37.88 -0.77 -26.09
CA GLN A 147 37.58 -0.15 -24.78
C GLN A 147 37.20 1.33 -24.87
N TYR A 148 37.07 1.87 -26.09
CA TYR A 148 36.40 3.14 -26.33
C TYR A 148 34.91 2.87 -26.58
N VAL A 149 34.06 3.75 -26.07
CA VAL A 149 32.64 3.74 -26.42
C VAL A 149 32.47 4.21 -27.87
N GLU A 150 31.56 3.57 -28.58
CA GLU A 150 31.15 3.90 -29.94
C GLU A 150 29.69 4.40 -29.92
N PRO A 151 29.25 5.20 -30.92
CA PRO A 151 27.84 5.52 -31.08
C PRO A 151 26.98 4.26 -31.06
N HIS A 152 25.84 4.33 -30.37
CA HIS A 152 24.90 3.21 -30.20
C HIS A 152 25.38 2.04 -29.31
N ASP A 153 26.52 2.17 -28.63
CA ASP A 153 26.89 1.23 -27.57
C ASP A 153 25.91 1.30 -26.39
N ILE A 154 25.59 0.16 -25.80
CA ILE A 154 24.79 0.09 -24.56
C ILE A 154 25.75 -0.10 -23.39
N VAL A 155 25.84 0.89 -22.51
CA VAL A 155 26.67 0.85 -21.31
C VAL A 155 25.88 0.23 -20.17
N MET A 156 26.43 -0.80 -19.54
CA MET A 156 25.83 -1.54 -18.43
C MET A 156 26.68 -1.41 -17.16
N SER A 157 26.01 -1.16 -16.04
CA SER A 157 26.56 -1.27 -14.69
C SER A 157 26.77 -2.74 -14.31
N MET A 158 28.02 -3.20 -14.38
CA MET A 158 28.39 -4.61 -14.12
C MET A 158 28.64 -4.89 -12.64
N ALA A 159 28.98 -3.87 -11.86
CA ALA A 159 29.30 -3.98 -10.44
C ALA A 159 28.80 -2.75 -9.67
N ASN A 160 27.80 -2.93 -8.81
CA ASN A 160 27.21 -1.83 -8.02
C ASN A 160 26.42 -2.40 -6.81
N SER A 161 25.64 -1.56 -6.12
CA SER A 161 24.62 -2.04 -5.19
C SER A 161 23.61 -2.95 -5.90
N ARG A 162 22.92 -3.80 -5.13
CA ARG A 162 21.96 -4.78 -5.68
C ARG A 162 20.83 -4.15 -6.50
N GLU A 163 20.45 -2.92 -6.19
CA GLU A 163 19.40 -2.19 -6.91
C GLU A 163 19.88 -1.56 -8.23
N LEU A 164 21.16 -1.20 -8.30
CA LEU A 164 21.77 -0.46 -9.43
C LEU A 164 22.62 -1.34 -10.35
N VAL A 165 22.90 -2.58 -9.96
CA VAL A 165 23.58 -3.56 -10.82
C VAL A 165 22.65 -3.93 -12.00
N GLY A 166 23.21 -4.07 -13.19
CA GLY A 166 22.48 -4.35 -14.42
C GLY A 166 21.76 -3.14 -15.03
N LYS A 167 21.87 -1.93 -14.45
CA LYS A 167 21.34 -0.70 -15.06
C LYS A 167 22.03 -0.44 -16.40
N VAL A 168 21.26 -0.04 -17.42
CA VAL A 168 21.75 0.18 -18.79
C VAL A 168 21.34 1.54 -19.34
N ALA A 169 22.22 2.15 -20.14
CA ALA A 169 21.95 3.35 -20.91
C ALA A 169 22.62 3.29 -22.28
N LEU A 170 22.00 3.93 -23.28
CA LEU A 170 22.48 3.96 -24.65
C LEU A 170 23.37 5.18 -24.89
N ILE A 171 24.49 4.99 -25.59
CA ILE A 171 25.29 6.08 -26.16
C ILE A 171 24.56 6.63 -27.39
N GLY A 172 24.35 7.94 -27.40
CA GLY A 172 23.69 8.62 -28.53
C GLY A 172 24.42 8.48 -29.87
N ALA A 173 23.81 8.99 -30.93
CA ALA A 173 24.36 8.93 -32.29
C ALA A 173 25.69 9.72 -32.44
N GLU A 174 25.91 10.71 -31.58
CA GLU A 174 27.11 11.54 -31.59
C GLU A 174 27.82 11.50 -30.23
N LEU A 175 29.14 11.37 -30.26
CA LEU A 175 30.00 11.44 -29.07
C LEU A 175 30.53 12.86 -28.92
N LYS A 176 30.30 13.46 -27.74
CA LYS A 176 30.85 14.80 -27.41
C LYS A 176 32.38 14.81 -27.41
N GLN A 177 33.00 13.72 -27.00
CA GLN A 177 34.45 13.55 -26.93
C GLN A 177 34.84 12.07 -26.92
N LYS A 178 36.12 11.78 -27.22
CA LYS A 178 36.68 10.43 -27.09
C LYS A 178 36.56 9.97 -25.63
N THR A 179 35.92 8.82 -25.44
CA THR A 179 35.50 8.37 -24.10
C THR A 179 35.74 6.88 -23.93
N THR A 180 36.23 6.48 -22.76
CA THR A 180 36.38 5.10 -22.28
C THR A 180 35.48 4.88 -21.05
N PHE A 181 35.54 3.70 -20.43
CA PHE A 181 34.67 3.32 -19.32
C PHE A 181 35.41 2.45 -18.31
N GLY A 182 35.14 2.66 -17.02
CA GLY A 182 35.81 1.96 -15.92
C GLY A 182 35.40 0.49 -15.79
N GLY A 183 36.19 -0.29 -15.04
CA GLY A 183 36.04 -1.75 -14.93
C GLY A 183 34.78 -2.25 -14.24
N PHE A 184 34.02 -1.36 -13.60
CA PHE A 184 32.67 -1.65 -13.07
C PHE A 184 31.57 -1.46 -14.11
N LEU A 185 31.91 -0.99 -15.31
CA LEU A 185 31.05 -0.92 -16.47
C LEU A 185 31.43 -1.99 -17.50
N GLY A 186 30.42 -2.40 -18.25
CA GLY A 186 30.56 -3.21 -19.46
C GLY A 186 29.84 -2.50 -20.61
N VAL A 187 30.34 -2.69 -21.81
CA VAL A 187 29.68 -2.22 -23.03
C VAL A 187 29.13 -3.43 -23.77
N LEU A 188 27.85 -3.35 -24.15
CA LEU A 188 27.19 -4.28 -25.06
C LEU A 188 27.07 -3.58 -26.40
N ARG A 189 27.80 -4.08 -27.40
CA ARG A 189 27.84 -3.53 -28.75
C ARG A 189 26.96 -4.36 -29.67
N PRO A 190 25.78 -3.87 -30.09
CA PRO A 190 24.87 -4.60 -30.96
C PRO A 190 25.50 -4.88 -32.33
N VAL A 191 25.27 -6.07 -32.89
CA VAL A 191 25.74 -6.44 -34.24
C VAL A 191 24.52 -6.64 -35.14
N LEU A 192 24.33 -5.76 -36.13
CA LEU A 192 23.22 -5.77 -37.11
C LEU A 192 21.80 -5.82 -36.49
N ILE A 193 21.65 -5.50 -35.20
CA ILE A 193 20.39 -5.51 -34.45
C ILE A 193 20.12 -4.11 -33.90
N GLU A 194 18.84 -3.72 -33.79
CA GLU A 194 18.44 -2.40 -33.29
C GLU A 194 18.89 -2.19 -31.83
N PRO A 195 19.82 -1.27 -31.55
CA PRO A 195 20.37 -1.02 -30.22
C PRO A 195 19.31 -0.67 -29.17
N ARG A 196 18.31 0.13 -29.55
CA ARG A 196 17.24 0.55 -28.64
C ARG A 196 16.34 -0.61 -28.24
N PHE A 197 16.14 -1.59 -29.13
CA PHE A 197 15.39 -2.80 -28.83
C PHE A 197 16.13 -3.65 -27.78
N VAL A 198 17.44 -3.85 -27.96
CA VAL A 198 18.29 -4.56 -26.98
C VAL A 198 18.27 -3.85 -25.63
N MET A 199 18.35 -2.51 -25.62
CA MET A 199 18.24 -1.74 -24.38
C MET A 199 16.87 -1.91 -23.70
N ALA A 200 15.77 -1.80 -24.45
CA ALA A 200 14.41 -1.99 -23.93
C ALA A 200 14.26 -3.37 -23.27
N LEU A 201 14.84 -4.39 -23.90
CA LEU A 201 14.83 -5.76 -23.41
C LEU A 201 15.60 -5.93 -22.09
N LEU A 202 16.78 -5.33 -21.98
CA LEU A 202 17.58 -5.35 -20.75
C LEU A 202 16.93 -4.55 -19.60
N ARG A 203 16.01 -3.63 -19.92
CA ARG A 203 15.25 -2.83 -18.94
C ARG A 203 14.00 -3.52 -18.43
N THR A 204 13.58 -4.63 -19.03
CA THR A 204 12.42 -5.39 -18.55
C THR A 204 12.63 -5.89 -17.11
N PRO A 205 11.58 -5.92 -16.26
CA PRO A 205 11.68 -6.50 -14.92
C PRO A 205 12.23 -7.93 -14.92
N HIS A 206 11.83 -8.75 -15.91
CA HIS A 206 12.31 -10.12 -16.02
C HIS A 206 13.82 -10.19 -16.28
N ALA A 207 14.34 -9.43 -17.25
CA ALA A 207 15.77 -9.41 -17.55
C ALA A 207 16.58 -8.85 -16.38
N ARG A 208 16.12 -7.76 -15.75
CA ARG A 208 16.78 -7.17 -14.59
C ARG A 208 16.80 -8.14 -13.40
N GLY A 209 15.68 -8.82 -13.11
CA GLY A 209 15.59 -9.83 -12.07
C GLY A 209 16.57 -10.97 -12.30
N ALA A 210 16.59 -11.54 -13.50
CA ALA A 210 17.54 -12.60 -13.87
C ALA A 210 19.02 -12.17 -13.72
N LEU A 211 19.35 -10.92 -14.06
CA LEU A 211 20.70 -10.37 -13.89
C LEU A 211 21.07 -10.17 -12.41
N ILE A 212 20.13 -9.68 -11.60
CA ILE A 212 20.35 -9.43 -10.16
C ILE A 212 20.46 -10.75 -9.39
N ASP A 213 19.56 -11.70 -9.62
CA ASP A 213 19.54 -13.00 -8.92
C ASP A 213 20.74 -13.88 -9.27
N SER A 214 21.33 -13.65 -10.44
CA SER A 214 22.55 -14.34 -10.88
C SER A 214 23.85 -13.62 -10.50
N ALA A 215 23.77 -12.42 -9.88
CA ALA A 215 24.94 -11.66 -9.49
C ALA A 215 25.62 -12.25 -8.24
N SER A 216 26.95 -12.29 -8.23
CA SER A 216 27.68 -12.66 -7.01
C SER A 216 27.73 -11.48 -6.04
N GLN A 217 27.28 -11.71 -4.82
CA GLN A 217 27.17 -10.68 -3.79
C GLN A 217 28.30 -10.78 -2.75
N THR A 218 28.93 -9.64 -2.48
CA THR A 218 29.73 -9.39 -1.25
C THR A 218 28.97 -8.38 -0.37
N THR A 219 29.48 -8.02 0.80
CA THR A 219 28.76 -7.24 1.82
C THR A 219 27.97 -6.03 1.27
N ASN A 220 28.53 -5.30 0.28
CA ASN A 220 27.89 -4.11 -0.31
C ASN A 220 27.87 -4.07 -1.85
N ILE A 221 28.41 -5.07 -2.56
CA ILE A 221 28.56 -5.03 -4.03
C ILE A 221 28.05 -6.34 -4.65
N ALA A 222 27.17 -6.19 -5.64
CA ALA A 222 26.72 -7.24 -6.54
C ALA A 222 27.46 -7.13 -7.88
N ASN A 223 27.94 -8.25 -8.42
CA ASN A 223 28.68 -8.31 -9.68
C ASN A 223 28.01 -9.25 -10.69
N VAL A 224 27.74 -8.75 -11.90
CA VAL A 224 27.23 -9.56 -13.01
C VAL A 224 28.35 -10.38 -13.65
N SER A 225 28.18 -11.71 -13.68
CA SER A 225 29.12 -12.60 -14.35
C SER A 225 28.89 -12.65 -15.87
N LEU A 226 29.96 -12.51 -16.66
CA LEU A 226 29.89 -12.71 -18.12
C LEU A 226 29.43 -14.11 -18.51
N GLY A 227 29.72 -15.12 -17.68
CA GLY A 227 29.29 -16.50 -17.91
C GLY A 227 27.78 -16.70 -17.80
N LYS A 228 27.06 -15.72 -17.22
CA LYS A 228 25.60 -15.72 -17.08
C LYS A 228 24.94 -14.67 -17.98
N LEU A 229 25.60 -13.53 -18.20
CA LEU A 229 25.13 -12.49 -19.12
C LEU A 229 25.10 -12.95 -20.58
N ARG A 230 26.15 -13.67 -21.04
CA ARG A 230 26.22 -14.16 -22.43
C ARG A 230 25.12 -15.16 -22.80
N PRO A 231 24.81 -16.20 -22.00
CA PRO A 231 23.76 -17.17 -22.33
C PRO A 231 22.34 -16.69 -22.04
N LEU A 232 22.12 -15.46 -21.57
CA LEU A 232 20.80 -14.97 -21.20
C LEU A 232 19.85 -15.03 -22.42
N PRO A 233 18.76 -15.82 -22.38
CA PRO A 233 17.92 -16.10 -23.54
C PRO A 233 16.88 -15.01 -23.76
N PHE A 234 16.64 -14.69 -25.03
CA PHE A 234 15.75 -13.63 -25.45
C PHE A 234 15.08 -13.91 -26.79
N ALA A 235 13.86 -13.41 -26.94
CA ALA A 235 13.11 -13.50 -28.17
C ALA A 235 13.46 -12.32 -29.09
N ILE A 236 13.88 -12.62 -30.32
CA ILE A 236 14.34 -11.63 -31.29
C ILE A 236 13.31 -11.52 -32.43
N PRO A 237 12.73 -10.34 -32.67
CA PRO A 237 11.88 -10.06 -33.83
C PRO A 237 12.69 -9.89 -35.12
N PRO A 238 12.05 -9.92 -36.29
CA PRO A 238 12.55 -9.31 -37.52
C PRO A 238 13.08 -7.88 -37.31
N LEU A 239 14.12 -7.48 -38.04
CA LEU A 239 14.73 -6.16 -37.89
C LEU A 239 13.73 -5.01 -38.14
N THR A 240 12.88 -5.15 -39.17
CA THR A 240 11.82 -4.18 -39.46
C THR A 240 10.85 -4.05 -38.29
N GLU A 241 10.46 -5.17 -37.67
CA GLU A 241 9.59 -5.17 -36.49
C GLU A 241 10.27 -4.55 -35.28
N GLN A 242 11.58 -4.77 -35.06
CA GLN A 242 12.33 -4.12 -33.98
C GLN A 242 12.22 -2.59 -34.05
N HIS A 243 12.38 -2.00 -35.24
CA HIS A 243 12.20 -0.56 -35.41
C HIS A 243 10.77 -0.11 -35.09
N ARG A 244 9.74 -0.85 -35.55
CA ARG A 244 8.33 -0.56 -35.23
C ARG A 244 8.06 -0.63 -33.72
N ILE A 245 8.63 -1.63 -33.03
CA ILE A 245 8.53 -1.80 -31.58
C ILE A 245 9.16 -0.60 -30.88
N VAL A 246 10.40 -0.22 -31.22
CA VAL A 246 11.11 0.90 -30.60
C VAL A 246 10.36 2.21 -30.78
N THR A 247 9.90 2.51 -31.99
CA THR A 247 9.07 3.71 -32.24
C THR A 247 7.84 3.72 -31.35
N LYS A 248 7.19 2.57 -31.15
CA LYS A 248 5.99 2.49 -30.31
C LYS A 248 6.30 2.60 -28.81
N VAL A 249 7.41 2.01 -28.36
CA VAL A 249 7.90 2.17 -26.98
C VAL A 249 8.18 3.65 -26.70
N ASP A 250 8.88 4.35 -27.59
CA ASP A 250 9.18 5.77 -27.41
C ASP A 250 7.90 6.63 -27.30
N GLU A 251 6.93 6.40 -28.18
CA GLU A 251 5.64 7.09 -28.16
C GLU A 251 4.92 6.91 -26.81
N LEU A 252 4.90 5.67 -26.29
CA LEU A 252 4.22 5.34 -25.04
C LEU A 252 5.00 5.80 -23.81
N MET A 253 6.33 5.76 -23.83
CA MET A 253 7.16 6.29 -22.75
C MET A 253 6.99 7.81 -22.65
N ALA A 254 6.97 8.52 -23.78
CA ALA A 254 6.69 9.96 -23.81
C ALA A 254 5.27 10.28 -23.33
N LEU A 255 4.28 9.39 -23.56
CA LEU A 255 2.95 9.52 -22.97
C LEU A 255 3.00 9.36 -21.44
N CYS A 256 3.70 8.35 -20.94
CA CYS A 256 3.92 8.18 -19.50
C CYS A 256 4.59 9.42 -18.87
N ASP A 257 5.59 10.00 -19.52
CA ASP A 257 6.27 11.22 -19.04
C ASP A 257 5.29 12.39 -18.92
N ARG A 258 4.41 12.58 -19.92
CA ARG A 258 3.38 13.62 -19.89
C ARG A 258 2.35 13.38 -18.78
N LEU A 259 1.91 12.12 -18.60
CA LEU A 259 0.95 11.77 -17.54
C LEU A 259 1.55 12.02 -16.15
N GLU A 260 2.83 11.70 -15.96
CA GLU A 260 3.54 11.90 -14.70
C GLU A 260 3.70 13.39 -14.38
N ALA A 261 4.07 14.20 -15.38
CA ALA A 261 4.13 15.66 -15.24
C ALA A 261 2.74 16.26 -14.92
N GLN A 262 1.68 15.82 -15.63
CA GLN A 262 0.32 16.27 -15.37
C GLN A 262 -0.16 15.92 -13.95
N GLN A 263 0.18 14.74 -13.45
CA GLN A 263 -0.16 14.32 -12.10
C GLN A 263 0.57 15.18 -11.06
N ALA A 264 1.87 15.42 -11.25
CA ALA A 264 2.64 16.28 -10.36
C ALA A 264 2.11 17.73 -10.32
N ASP A 265 1.75 18.28 -11.48
CA ASP A 265 1.15 19.62 -11.58
C ASP A 265 -0.21 19.67 -10.88
N ALA A 266 -1.05 18.65 -11.08
CA ALA A 266 -2.37 18.55 -10.45
C ALA A 266 -2.26 18.43 -8.92
N ASP A 267 -1.34 17.59 -8.42
CA ASP A 267 -1.09 17.42 -6.98
C ASP A 267 -0.57 18.72 -6.35
N SER A 268 0.33 19.42 -7.03
CA SER A 268 0.84 20.73 -6.60
C SER A 268 -0.27 21.79 -6.54
N ALA A 269 -1.09 21.89 -7.59
CA ALA A 269 -2.20 22.82 -7.65
C ALA A 269 -3.27 22.51 -6.58
N HIS A 270 -3.58 21.23 -6.36
CA HIS A 270 -4.49 20.77 -5.30
C HIS A 270 -3.98 21.17 -3.92
N ALA A 271 -2.71 20.92 -3.62
CA ALA A 271 -2.10 21.29 -2.35
C ALA A 271 -2.14 22.80 -2.10
N GLN A 272 -1.85 23.61 -3.13
CA GLN A 272 -1.94 25.07 -3.04
C GLN A 272 -3.37 25.55 -2.79
N LEU A 273 -4.36 24.98 -3.50
CA LEU A 273 -5.77 25.32 -3.32
C LEU A 273 -6.26 24.98 -1.91
N VAL A 274 -5.95 23.78 -1.42
CA VAL A 274 -6.31 23.35 -0.05
C VAL A 274 -5.70 24.31 0.97
N GLN A 275 -4.41 24.62 0.84
CA GLN A 275 -3.73 25.53 1.76
C GLN A 275 -4.34 26.94 1.73
N ALA A 276 -4.63 27.49 0.55
CA ALA A 276 -5.22 28.81 0.41
C ALA A 276 -6.62 28.88 1.05
N LEU A 277 -7.46 27.88 0.83
CA LEU A 277 -8.80 27.83 1.42
C LEU A 277 -8.75 27.64 2.95
N LEU A 278 -7.87 26.77 3.45
CA LEU A 278 -7.68 26.60 4.90
C LEU A 278 -7.11 27.87 5.56
N ASN A 279 -6.21 28.59 4.90
CA ASN A 279 -5.70 29.87 5.38
C ASN A 279 -6.79 30.95 5.45
N SER A 280 -7.74 30.95 4.50
CA SER A 280 -8.86 31.89 4.55
C SER A 280 -9.73 31.73 5.81
N LEU A 281 -9.86 30.51 6.34
CA LEU A 281 -10.56 30.28 7.61
C LEU A 281 -9.84 30.89 8.81
N THR A 282 -8.52 30.72 8.89
CA THR A 282 -7.75 31.19 10.05
C THR A 282 -7.58 32.71 10.02
N GLN A 283 -7.51 33.30 8.82
CA GLN A 283 -7.35 34.74 8.61
C GLN A 283 -8.67 35.53 8.54
N ALA A 284 -9.82 34.85 8.66
CA ALA A 284 -11.13 35.51 8.58
C ALA A 284 -11.26 36.65 9.60
N SER A 285 -11.67 37.83 9.12
CA SER A 285 -11.72 39.07 9.91
C SER A 285 -12.90 39.12 10.87
N ASP A 286 -14.02 38.50 10.51
CA ASP A 286 -15.25 38.50 11.28
C ASP A 286 -16.04 37.19 11.08
N ALA A 287 -17.19 37.08 11.75
CA ALA A 287 -18.03 35.89 11.72
C ALA A 287 -18.66 35.63 10.35
N ASP A 288 -18.98 36.67 9.57
CA ASP A 288 -19.60 36.54 8.26
C ASP A 288 -18.57 36.05 7.22
N ASP A 289 -17.35 36.61 7.24
CA ASP A 289 -16.23 36.16 6.42
C ASP A 289 -15.83 34.71 6.75
N PHE A 290 -15.83 34.36 8.04
CA PHE A 290 -15.60 32.97 8.46
C PHE A 290 -16.68 32.03 7.95
N ALA A 291 -17.95 32.40 8.08
CA ALA A 291 -19.07 31.58 7.60
C ALA A 291 -19.02 31.36 6.08
N GLN A 292 -18.70 32.40 5.30
CA GLN A 292 -18.52 32.30 3.85
C GLN A 292 -17.33 31.41 3.47
N SER A 293 -16.20 31.57 4.16
CA SER A 293 -15.00 30.75 3.95
C SER A 293 -15.25 29.27 4.30
N TRP A 294 -15.99 29.01 5.38
CA TRP A 294 -16.41 27.67 5.75
C TRP A 294 -17.39 27.06 4.76
N GLN A 295 -18.38 27.83 4.28
CA GLN A 295 -19.34 27.37 3.29
C GLN A 295 -18.64 26.89 2.00
N ARG A 296 -17.68 27.67 1.49
CA ARG A 296 -16.89 27.28 0.30
C ARG A 296 -16.16 25.96 0.49
N LEU A 297 -15.55 25.76 1.66
CA LEU A 297 -14.86 24.52 2.00
C LEU A 297 -15.84 23.33 2.13
N ALA A 298 -16.99 23.55 2.77
CA ALA A 298 -18.00 22.52 2.97
C ALA A 298 -18.62 22.04 1.65
N GLU A 299 -18.93 22.96 0.74
CA GLU A 299 -19.46 22.65 -0.60
C GLU A 299 -18.48 21.80 -1.44
N HIS A 300 -17.18 22.00 -1.25
CA HIS A 300 -16.11 21.31 -1.98
C HIS A 300 -15.35 20.27 -1.15
N PHE A 301 -15.90 19.84 0.00
CA PHE A 301 -15.18 18.99 0.94
C PHE A 301 -14.68 17.69 0.30
N HIS A 302 -15.54 17.03 -0.49
CA HIS A 302 -15.24 15.76 -1.16
C HIS A 302 -14.17 15.86 -2.26
N THR A 303 -13.91 17.06 -2.79
CA THR A 303 -12.87 17.28 -3.80
C THR A 303 -11.56 17.76 -3.19
N LEU A 304 -11.63 18.46 -2.05
CA LEU A 304 -10.46 19.04 -1.39
C LEU A 304 -9.73 18.01 -0.51
N PHE A 305 -10.48 17.15 0.17
CA PHE A 305 -9.93 16.25 1.19
C PHE A 305 -9.84 14.80 0.70
N THR A 306 -9.11 14.61 -0.39
CA THR A 306 -8.95 13.33 -1.11
C THR A 306 -7.57 12.69 -0.90
N THR A 307 -6.62 13.42 -0.33
CA THR A 307 -5.23 12.97 -0.12
C THR A 307 -4.85 13.02 1.36
N GLU A 308 -3.95 12.15 1.79
CA GLU A 308 -3.45 12.15 3.18
C GLU A 308 -2.89 13.52 3.62
N PRO A 309 -2.04 14.20 2.82
CA PRO A 309 -1.55 15.54 3.17
C PRO A 309 -2.66 16.58 3.36
N SER A 310 -3.72 16.53 2.55
CA SER A 310 -4.86 17.46 2.69
C SER A 310 -5.63 17.26 4.01
N ILE A 311 -5.75 16.01 4.48
CA ILE A 311 -6.36 15.69 5.77
C ILE A 311 -5.46 16.16 6.92
N ASP A 312 -4.16 15.97 6.81
CA ASP A 312 -3.22 16.43 7.83
C ASP A 312 -3.20 17.97 7.92
N ALA A 313 -3.29 18.67 6.79
CA ALA A 313 -3.48 20.12 6.76
C ALA A 313 -4.80 20.54 7.45
N LEU A 314 -5.92 19.84 7.16
CA LEU A 314 -7.20 20.10 7.82
C LEU A 314 -7.09 19.93 9.34
N LYS A 315 -6.44 18.86 9.83
CA LYS A 315 -6.22 18.66 11.28
C LYS A 315 -5.49 19.84 11.90
N GLN A 316 -4.42 20.33 11.27
CA GLN A 316 -3.68 21.49 11.77
C GLN A 316 -4.55 22.75 11.81
N THR A 317 -5.36 22.98 10.77
CA THR A 317 -6.29 24.12 10.74
C THR A 317 -7.36 24.00 11.81
N LEU A 318 -7.92 22.81 12.05
CA LEU A 318 -8.91 22.60 13.12
C LEU A 318 -8.31 22.88 14.52
N LEU A 319 -7.07 22.45 14.76
CA LEU A 319 -6.36 22.80 16.00
C LEU A 319 -6.14 24.31 16.11
N GLN A 320 -5.77 24.97 15.01
CA GLN A 320 -5.60 26.42 15.01
C GLN A 320 -6.92 27.15 15.31
N LEU A 321 -8.03 26.73 14.71
CA LEU A 321 -9.35 27.29 14.99
C LEU A 321 -9.80 27.03 16.43
N ALA A 322 -9.46 25.85 16.98
CA ALA A 322 -9.73 25.52 18.38
C ALA A 322 -9.02 26.49 19.33
N VAL A 323 -7.73 26.74 19.09
CA VAL A 323 -6.94 27.62 19.97
C VAL A 323 -7.29 29.10 19.81
N MET A 324 -7.87 29.49 18.67
CA MET A 324 -8.41 30.83 18.45
C MET A 324 -9.84 31.01 19.00
N GLY A 325 -10.44 29.95 19.55
CA GLY A 325 -11.82 29.97 20.04
C GLY A 325 -12.88 30.09 18.95
N LYS A 326 -12.53 29.75 17.70
CA LYS A 326 -13.45 29.78 16.54
C LYS A 326 -14.15 28.44 16.30
N LEU A 327 -13.84 27.39 17.08
CA LEU A 327 -14.33 26.03 16.84
C LEU A 327 -15.65 25.69 17.54
N VAL A 328 -15.93 26.28 18.69
CA VAL A 328 -17.14 26.06 19.49
C VAL A 328 -17.78 27.40 19.83
N PRO A 329 -19.12 27.47 20.00
CA PRO A 329 -19.78 28.71 20.41
C PRO A 329 -19.38 29.09 21.85
N GLN A 330 -19.21 30.39 22.09
CA GLN A 330 -19.05 30.94 23.44
C GLN A 330 -20.40 30.95 24.16
N ASP A 331 -20.41 30.59 25.45
CA ASP A 331 -21.60 30.65 26.29
C ASP A 331 -21.51 31.86 27.22
N PRO A 332 -22.39 32.88 27.10
CA PRO A 332 -22.39 34.04 27.98
C PRO A 332 -22.62 33.72 29.47
N CYS A 333 -23.14 32.53 29.78
CA CYS A 333 -23.32 32.07 31.15
C CYS A 333 -22.07 31.42 31.76
N ASP A 334 -21.03 31.17 30.96
CA ASP A 334 -19.77 30.66 31.49
C ASP A 334 -19.09 31.71 32.39
N GLU A 335 -18.43 31.23 33.44
CA GLU A 335 -17.60 32.09 34.27
C GLU A 335 -16.44 32.67 33.44
N PRO A 336 -16.26 34.00 33.41
CA PRO A 336 -15.16 34.62 32.67
C PRO A 336 -13.80 34.08 33.10
N ALA A 337 -12.89 33.89 32.15
CA ALA A 337 -11.56 33.34 32.43
C ALA A 337 -10.77 34.13 33.47
N GLY A 338 -11.02 35.43 33.64
CA GLY A 338 -10.36 36.26 34.66
C GLY A 338 -10.56 35.77 36.10
N GLU A 339 -11.75 35.28 36.45
CA GLU A 339 -12.04 34.72 37.78
C GLU A 339 -11.29 33.41 38.00
N TYR A 340 -11.33 32.54 36.99
CA TYR A 340 -10.58 31.28 36.97
C TYR A 340 -9.06 31.51 37.10
N VAL A 341 -8.51 32.45 36.35
CA VAL A 341 -7.08 32.85 36.42
C VAL A 341 -6.74 33.39 37.81
N SER A 342 -7.61 34.21 38.40
CA SER A 342 -7.39 34.77 39.75
C SER A 342 -7.28 33.66 40.80
N ARG A 343 -8.13 32.63 40.72
CA ARG A 343 -8.04 31.44 41.59
C ARG A 343 -6.72 30.69 41.43
N ILE A 344 -6.26 30.50 40.19
CA ILE A 344 -4.96 29.86 39.90
C ILE A 344 -3.82 30.66 40.53
N GLN A 345 -3.81 31.98 40.35
CA GLN A 345 -2.74 32.84 40.85
C GLN A 345 -2.68 32.87 42.39
N ILE A 346 -3.83 32.95 43.06
CA ILE A 346 -3.92 32.90 44.53
C ILE A 346 -3.36 31.58 45.05
N GLU A 347 -3.80 30.46 44.48
CA GLU A 347 -3.35 29.14 44.92
C GLU A 347 -1.86 28.94 44.63
N LYS A 348 -1.40 29.35 43.45
CA LYS A 348 0.03 29.32 43.10
C LYS A 348 0.87 30.13 44.10
N GLN A 349 0.44 31.34 44.47
CA GLN A 349 1.13 32.14 45.48
C GLN A 349 1.13 31.44 46.85
N ARG A 350 0.01 30.85 47.27
CA ARG A 350 -0.11 30.08 48.52
C ARG A 350 0.87 28.92 48.57
N VAL A 351 0.97 28.15 47.48
CA VAL A 351 1.89 27.00 47.38
C VAL A 351 3.35 27.48 47.36
N LEU A 352 3.67 28.52 46.59
CA LEU A 352 5.03 29.07 46.51
C LEU A 352 5.52 29.74 47.80
N ALA A 353 4.62 30.20 48.66
CA ALA A 353 4.95 30.75 49.97
C ALA A 353 5.34 29.69 51.01
N GLN A 354 5.10 28.40 50.74
CA GLN A 354 5.44 27.33 51.68
C GLN A 354 6.98 27.14 51.80
N PRO A 355 7.51 26.81 53.00
CA PRO A 355 8.95 26.71 53.22
C PRO A 355 9.67 25.67 52.35
N LYS A 356 8.96 24.60 51.96
CA LYS A 356 9.47 23.50 51.11
C LYS A 356 9.28 23.76 49.60
N ALA A 357 8.59 24.82 49.22
CA ALA A 357 8.29 25.10 47.82
C ALA A 357 9.50 25.65 47.07
N ARG A 358 9.61 25.29 45.80
CA ARG A 358 10.71 25.73 44.94
C ARG A 358 10.48 27.19 44.55
N LYS A 359 11.34 28.09 45.04
CA LYS A 359 11.24 29.52 44.73
C LYS A 359 11.41 29.76 43.22
N GLN A 360 10.45 30.46 42.62
CA GLN A 360 10.48 30.88 41.22
C GLN A 360 10.76 32.39 41.17
N LYS A 361 11.76 32.83 40.39
CA LYS A 361 12.03 34.27 40.22
C LYS A 361 10.90 34.91 39.43
N VAL A 362 10.35 36.02 39.92
CA VAL A 362 9.32 36.80 39.23
C VAL A 362 9.81 37.18 37.83
N LEU A 363 8.99 36.97 36.79
CA LEU A 363 9.29 37.47 35.45
C LEU A 363 9.09 38.98 35.36
N ASP A 364 9.95 39.63 34.58
CA ASP A 364 9.82 41.04 34.26
C ASP A 364 8.61 41.26 33.33
N THR A 365 7.76 42.24 33.64
CA THR A 365 6.63 42.65 32.80
C THR A 365 7.04 43.06 31.39
N ALA A 366 8.27 43.58 31.19
CA ALA A 366 8.78 43.95 29.88
C ALA A 366 9.08 42.74 28.95
N SER A 367 9.06 41.52 29.49
CA SER A 367 9.35 40.28 28.74
C SER A 367 8.12 39.56 28.20
N ARG A 368 6.92 40.12 28.39
CA ARG A 368 5.66 39.54 27.94
C ARG A 368 5.45 39.82 26.43
N PRO A 369 5.36 38.79 25.57
CA PRO A 369 5.10 38.98 24.15
C PRO A 369 3.65 39.43 23.92
N GLU A 370 3.43 40.14 22.80
CA GLU A 370 2.07 40.52 22.38
C GLU A 370 1.25 39.28 22.00
N PRO A 371 -0.07 39.28 22.27
CA PRO A 371 -0.96 38.23 21.83
C PRO A 371 -0.92 38.01 20.30
N PRO A 372 -0.82 36.77 19.81
CA PRO A 372 -0.76 36.47 18.38
C PRO A 372 -2.09 36.71 17.64
N PHE A 373 -3.21 36.81 18.35
CA PHE A 373 -4.54 37.06 17.79
C PHE A 373 -5.48 37.67 18.84
N GLU A 374 -6.58 38.26 18.38
CA GLU A 374 -7.63 38.79 19.25
C GLU A 374 -8.40 37.66 19.94
N ALA A 375 -8.48 37.73 21.27
CA ALA A 375 -9.19 36.73 22.06
C ALA A 375 -10.70 36.93 21.98
N PRO A 376 -11.50 35.84 21.94
CA PRO A 376 -12.95 35.91 22.08
C PRO A 376 -13.40 36.54 23.40
N THR A 377 -14.65 37.01 23.44
CA THR A 377 -15.24 37.52 24.68
C THR A 377 -15.24 36.42 25.76
N GLY A 378 -14.81 36.78 26.97
CA GLY A 378 -14.70 35.86 28.11
C GLY A 378 -13.35 35.18 28.27
N TRP A 379 -12.48 35.25 27.26
CA TRP A 379 -11.10 34.74 27.33
C TRP A 379 -10.15 35.76 27.96
N SER A 380 -9.03 35.27 28.50
CA SER A 380 -7.98 36.10 29.06
C SER A 380 -6.60 35.68 28.56
N TRP A 381 -5.82 36.62 28.04
CA TRP A 381 -4.41 36.39 27.72
C TRP A 381 -3.56 36.50 28.97
N GLN A 382 -2.80 35.45 29.24
CA GLN A 382 -1.84 35.35 30.34
C GLN A 382 -0.47 34.94 29.77
N VAL A 383 0.55 34.81 30.62
CA VAL A 383 1.75 34.04 30.26
C VAL A 383 1.73 32.68 30.95
N VAL A 384 2.47 31.70 30.42
CA VAL A 384 2.62 30.37 31.05
C VAL A 384 2.98 30.49 32.53
N ASP A 385 3.81 31.45 32.92
CA ASP A 385 4.17 31.67 34.32
C ASP A 385 3.03 32.16 35.20
N ASP A 386 2.00 32.79 34.67
CA ASP A 386 0.88 33.25 35.50
C ASP A 386 0.00 32.05 35.92
N LEU A 387 0.07 30.94 35.19
CA LEU A 387 -0.83 29.78 35.33
C LEU A 387 -0.14 28.53 35.85
N LEU A 388 1.08 28.26 35.37
CA LEU A 388 1.78 26.99 35.56
C LEU A 388 3.09 27.21 36.31
N HIS A 389 3.47 26.24 37.13
CA HIS A 389 4.76 26.20 37.78
C HIS A 389 5.74 25.37 36.94
N VAL A 390 6.73 26.05 36.35
CA VAL A 390 7.68 25.45 35.42
C VAL A 390 8.97 25.09 36.14
N THR A 391 9.39 23.83 36.02
CA THR A 391 10.61 23.31 36.65
C THR A 391 11.41 22.43 35.70
N GLY A 392 12.74 22.54 35.77
CA GLY A 392 13.66 21.60 35.11
C GLY A 392 13.85 20.30 35.91
N GLY A 393 14.19 19.24 35.18
CA GLY A 393 14.39 17.88 35.69
C GLY A 393 15.78 17.58 36.25
N VAL A 394 16.09 16.29 36.32
CA VAL A 394 17.36 15.77 36.86
C VAL A 394 18.52 16.14 35.94
N THR A 395 19.61 16.64 36.50
CA THR A 395 20.85 16.90 35.75
C THR A 395 21.83 15.75 35.95
N LEU A 396 22.26 15.14 34.85
CA LEU A 396 23.25 14.07 34.85
C LEU A 396 24.66 14.59 35.21
N GLY A 397 25.52 13.71 35.75
CA GLY A 397 26.93 14.00 36.01
C GLY A 397 27.24 14.68 37.37
N ARG A 398 26.29 14.71 38.30
CA ARG A 398 26.51 15.21 39.67
C ARG A 398 27.21 14.16 40.54
N LYS A 399 28.03 14.60 41.50
CA LYS A 399 28.65 13.72 42.51
C LYS A 399 27.62 13.36 43.58
N LEU A 400 27.22 12.09 43.68
CA LEU A 400 26.15 11.60 44.57
C LEU A 400 26.68 10.86 45.82
N ARG A 401 27.86 11.23 46.34
CA ARG A 401 28.51 10.52 47.47
C ARG A 401 27.66 10.64 48.74
N ASP A 402 27.63 9.55 49.52
CA ASP A 402 27.06 9.47 50.88
C ASP A 402 25.53 9.61 50.99
N ARG A 403 24.76 9.32 49.94
CA ARG A 403 23.28 9.34 49.94
C ARG A 403 22.71 8.00 49.48
N LYS A 404 21.55 7.61 50.03
CA LYS A 404 20.82 6.41 49.61
C LYS A 404 20.21 6.64 48.23
N LEU A 405 20.59 5.82 47.26
CA LEU A 405 20.17 5.93 45.87
C LEU A 405 19.04 4.95 45.57
N VAL A 406 18.13 5.36 44.70
CA VAL A 406 17.08 4.53 44.11
C VAL A 406 17.14 4.66 42.59
N SER A 407 16.94 3.53 41.88
CA SER A 407 16.85 3.49 40.42
C SER A 407 15.39 3.65 40.02
N LEU A 408 15.09 4.67 39.21
CA LEU A 408 13.72 4.97 38.77
C LEU A 408 13.66 5.25 37.26
N PRO A 409 12.49 5.03 36.61
CA PRO A 409 12.28 5.38 35.21
C PRO A 409 12.51 6.87 34.94
N TYR A 410 13.08 7.18 33.77
CA TYR A 410 13.56 8.52 33.44
C TYR A 410 13.31 8.90 31.98
N LEU A 411 12.47 9.93 31.78
CA LEU A 411 12.13 10.49 30.47
C LEU A 411 13.22 11.42 29.94
N ARG A 412 13.56 11.21 28.67
CA ARG A 412 14.49 12.04 27.90
C ARG A 412 13.76 12.81 26.83
N VAL A 413 14.46 13.75 26.18
CA VAL A 413 13.93 14.52 25.04
C VAL A 413 13.36 13.60 23.93
N ALA A 414 13.99 12.45 23.69
CA ALA A 414 13.53 11.48 22.68
C ALA A 414 12.15 10.86 22.99
N ASN A 415 11.73 10.87 24.25
CA ASN A 415 10.46 10.29 24.68
C ASN A 415 9.29 11.27 24.54
N VAL A 416 9.54 12.57 24.39
CA VAL A 416 8.49 13.60 24.31
C VAL A 416 8.26 13.99 22.86
N GLN A 417 7.10 13.61 22.31
CA GLN A 417 6.64 13.98 20.98
C GLN A 417 5.49 14.98 21.10
N ARG A 418 5.02 15.54 19.96
CA ARG A 418 3.86 16.45 19.99
C ARG A 418 2.60 15.63 20.26
N GLY A 419 1.95 15.91 21.38
CA GLY A 419 0.67 15.30 21.77
C GLY A 419 0.74 13.84 22.23
N HIS A 420 1.94 13.25 22.32
CA HIS A 420 2.10 11.88 22.81
C HIS A 420 3.51 11.61 23.36
N LEU A 421 3.63 10.53 24.12
CA LEU A 421 4.88 10.06 24.71
C LEU A 421 5.31 8.73 24.08
N GLU A 422 6.59 8.65 23.69
CA GLU A 422 7.21 7.42 23.19
C GLU A 422 7.89 6.69 24.35
N LEU A 423 7.25 5.63 24.83
CA LEU A 423 7.63 4.90 26.04
C LEU A 423 8.20 3.51 25.75
N ALA A 424 8.34 3.11 24.47
CA ALA A 424 8.91 1.80 24.12
C ALA A 424 10.36 1.61 24.62
N GLN A 425 11.11 2.71 24.75
CA GLN A 425 12.47 2.72 25.29
C GLN A 425 12.63 3.76 26.39
N ILE A 426 12.45 3.32 27.64
CA ILE A 426 12.66 4.12 28.83
C ILE A 426 13.98 3.73 29.49
N LYS A 427 14.74 4.73 29.92
CA LYS A 427 15.96 4.53 30.69
C LYS A 427 15.65 4.64 32.17
N GLU A 428 16.49 4.03 32.98
CA GLU A 428 16.51 4.29 34.42
C GLU A 428 17.65 5.22 34.80
N ILE A 429 17.49 5.91 35.92
CA ILE A 429 18.50 6.77 36.52
C ILE A 429 18.56 6.55 38.03
N GLU A 430 19.77 6.57 38.58
CA GLU A 430 19.96 6.59 40.02
C GLU A 430 19.86 8.02 40.56
N VAL A 431 18.94 8.24 41.50
CA VAL A 431 18.77 9.51 42.22
C VAL A 431 18.72 9.28 43.73
N PRO A 432 19.14 10.26 44.55
CA PRO A 432 18.93 10.20 46.00
C PRO A 432 17.44 10.08 46.34
N GLU A 433 17.11 9.19 47.28
CA GLU A 433 15.73 8.91 47.69
C GLU A 433 15.00 10.18 48.16
N ASP A 434 15.71 11.12 48.80
CA ASP A 434 15.17 12.39 49.26
C ASP A 434 14.98 13.45 48.15
N GLU A 435 15.42 13.18 46.92
CA GLU A 435 15.19 14.02 45.74
C GLU A 435 14.12 13.45 44.78
N VAL A 436 13.58 12.25 45.03
CA VAL A 436 12.59 11.62 44.15
C VAL A 436 11.35 12.48 44.02
N GLU A 437 10.73 12.86 45.15
CA GLU A 437 9.50 13.66 45.21
C GLU A 437 9.61 14.98 44.43
N LYS A 438 10.82 15.54 44.34
CA LYS A 438 11.10 16.80 43.66
C LYS A 438 10.98 16.69 42.13
N TYR A 439 11.37 15.57 41.56
CA TYR A 439 11.44 15.34 40.11
C TYR A 439 10.35 14.40 39.59
N GLN A 440 9.59 13.80 40.49
CA GLN A 440 8.50 12.90 40.14
C GLN A 440 7.41 13.60 39.35
N LEU A 441 7.00 12.93 38.27
CA LEU A 441 5.87 13.32 37.44
C LEU A 441 4.56 12.92 38.10
N GLN A 442 3.56 13.78 37.94
CA GLN A 442 2.20 13.62 38.43
C GLN A 442 1.23 13.72 37.25
N ASP A 443 0.09 13.07 37.41
CA ASP A 443 -0.99 13.14 36.43
C ASP A 443 -1.32 14.58 36.05
N GLY A 444 -1.43 14.85 34.75
CA GLY A 444 -1.70 16.19 34.21
C GLY A 444 -0.46 17.09 34.05
N ASP A 445 0.74 16.62 34.40
CA ASP A 445 1.98 17.37 34.12
C ASP A 445 2.19 17.56 32.62
N LEU A 446 2.53 18.77 32.20
CA LEU A 446 2.94 19.07 30.84
C LEU A 446 4.46 18.91 30.73
N LEU A 447 4.91 18.09 29.80
CA LEU A 447 6.31 17.86 29.48
C LEU A 447 6.68 18.61 28.20
N ILE A 448 7.63 19.54 28.28
CA ILE A 448 8.02 20.42 27.17
C ILE A 448 9.52 20.28 26.88
N THR A 449 9.89 20.03 25.62
CA THR A 449 11.30 19.90 25.22
C THR A 449 12.03 21.25 25.16
N GLU A 450 13.24 21.30 25.72
CA GLU A 450 14.11 22.49 25.70
C GLU A 450 14.66 22.79 24.29
N GLY A 451 15.06 21.76 23.55
CA GLY A 451 15.74 21.93 22.28
C GLY A 451 15.84 20.67 21.44
N GLY A 452 16.25 20.85 20.19
CA GLY A 452 16.35 19.81 19.15
C GLY A 452 16.57 20.45 17.78
N ASP A 453 16.12 19.79 16.72
CA ASP A 453 15.99 20.41 15.41
C ASP A 453 15.02 21.60 15.49
N TRP A 454 15.13 22.53 14.55
CA TRP A 454 14.40 23.81 14.57
C TRP A 454 12.87 23.64 14.70
N ASP A 455 12.30 22.62 14.06
CA ASP A 455 10.87 22.27 14.10
C ASP A 455 10.44 21.51 15.38
N LYS A 456 11.42 21.04 16.19
CA LYS A 456 11.22 20.17 17.36
C LYS A 456 11.31 20.88 18.70
N VAL A 457 11.60 22.17 18.69
CA VAL A 457 11.60 23.00 19.89
C VAL A 457 10.17 23.13 20.44
N GLY A 458 10.04 23.05 21.78
CA GLY A 458 8.76 23.24 22.46
C GLY A 458 7.73 22.13 22.21
N ARG A 459 8.15 20.90 21.86
CA ARG A 459 7.23 19.76 21.78
C ARG A 459 6.63 19.53 23.15
N THR A 460 5.30 19.43 23.20
CA THR A 460 4.58 19.28 24.45
C THR A 460 3.76 18.00 24.44
N ALA A 461 3.78 17.27 25.55
CA ALA A 461 2.89 16.14 25.82
C ALA A 461 2.39 16.16 27.27
N VAL A 462 1.16 15.70 27.50
CA VAL A 462 0.61 15.48 28.86
C VAL A 462 1.09 14.15 29.40
N TRP A 463 1.54 14.13 30.66
CA TRP A 463 1.77 12.93 31.44
C TRP A 463 0.46 12.43 32.06
N ARG A 464 0.10 11.19 31.79
CA ARG A 464 -1.15 10.53 32.24
C ARG A 464 -0.87 9.33 33.13
N SER A 465 0.15 9.46 33.99
CA SER A 465 0.56 8.41 34.93
C SER A 465 0.93 7.09 34.26
N GLU A 466 1.55 7.16 33.08
CA GLU A 466 1.86 6.00 32.23
C GLU A 466 2.84 5.03 32.90
N LEU A 467 3.70 5.53 33.79
CA LEU A 467 4.63 4.75 34.58
C LEU A 467 4.65 5.20 36.05
N PRO A 468 4.78 4.27 37.00
CA PRO A 468 4.95 4.64 38.41
C PRO A 468 6.30 5.33 38.62
N ASP A 469 6.31 6.32 39.52
CA ASP A 469 7.53 7.00 40.02
C ASP A 469 8.49 7.53 38.93
N CYS A 470 7.95 7.90 37.76
CA CYS A 470 8.76 8.36 36.64
C CYS A 470 9.32 9.78 36.86
N LEU A 471 10.58 9.96 36.49
CA LEU A 471 11.34 11.22 36.55
C LEU A 471 11.58 11.77 35.14
N HIS A 472 12.07 13.00 35.05
CA HIS A 472 12.35 13.66 33.77
C HIS A 472 13.73 14.33 33.71
N GLN A 473 14.27 14.44 32.50
CA GLN A 473 15.54 15.08 32.20
C GLN A 473 15.51 16.60 32.39
N ASN A 474 16.66 17.21 32.67
CA ASN A 474 16.82 18.67 32.72
C ASN A 474 16.39 19.41 31.44
N HIS A 475 16.56 18.78 30.28
CA HIS A 475 16.15 19.25 28.95
C HIS A 475 14.68 18.96 28.59
N VAL A 476 13.92 18.41 29.53
CA VAL A 476 12.46 18.28 29.47
C VAL A 476 11.91 19.10 30.63
N PHE A 477 11.34 20.26 30.35
CA PHE A 477 10.69 21.08 31.35
C PHE A 477 9.35 20.44 31.75
N ARG A 478 9.03 20.49 33.04
CA ARG A 478 7.72 20.13 33.58
C ARG A 478 6.97 21.40 33.92
N ALA A 479 5.79 21.60 33.37
CA ALA A 479 4.85 22.66 33.75
C ALA A 479 3.63 22.03 34.44
N ARG A 480 3.36 22.45 35.68
CA ARG A 480 2.32 21.86 36.55
C ARG A 480 1.30 22.91 36.99
N SER A 481 0.01 22.57 36.94
CA SER A 481 -1.07 23.37 37.53
C SER A 481 -1.05 23.25 39.06
N MET A 482 -1.33 24.36 39.75
CA MET A 482 -1.41 24.39 41.22
C MET A 482 -2.83 24.17 41.75
N ILE A 483 -3.83 24.09 40.86
CA ILE A 483 -5.21 23.75 41.19
C ILE A 483 -5.59 22.41 40.55
N PRO A 484 -6.50 21.64 41.18
CA PRO A 484 -6.99 20.38 40.60
C PRO A 484 -7.92 20.60 39.39
N ASP A 485 -8.68 21.70 39.39
CA ASP A 485 -9.62 22.03 38.31
C ASP A 485 -8.85 22.65 37.13
N TRP A 486 -8.20 21.80 36.33
CA TRP A 486 -7.36 22.19 35.19
C TRP A 486 -7.53 21.20 34.04
N GLU A 487 -7.63 21.68 32.80
CA GLU A 487 -7.66 20.84 31.60
C GLU A 487 -6.29 20.83 30.91
N PRO A 488 -5.42 19.83 31.17
CA PRO A 488 -4.08 19.78 30.61
C PRO A 488 -4.08 19.58 29.09
N ARG A 489 -5.11 18.96 28.52
CA ARG A 489 -5.20 18.73 27.06
C ARG A 489 -5.38 20.03 26.29
N TRP A 490 -6.10 21.01 26.86
CA TRP A 490 -6.20 22.36 26.28
C TRP A 490 -4.81 23.00 26.18
N ALA A 491 -4.02 22.93 27.25
CA ALA A 491 -2.68 23.50 27.28
C ALA A 491 -1.69 22.80 26.35
N GLU A 492 -1.76 21.47 26.27
CA GLU A 492 -1.00 20.69 25.29
C GLU A 492 -1.35 21.09 23.85
N MET A 493 -2.64 21.27 23.56
CA MET A 493 -3.11 21.69 22.25
C MET A 493 -2.56 23.08 21.88
N TYR A 494 -2.68 24.06 22.78
CA TYR A 494 -2.15 25.40 22.52
C TYR A 494 -0.63 25.40 22.34
N LEU A 495 0.12 24.73 23.22
CA LEU A 495 1.59 24.71 23.15
C LEU A 495 2.13 23.97 21.92
N ASN A 496 1.30 23.13 21.27
CA ASN A 496 1.63 22.50 19.99
C ASN A 496 1.05 23.22 18.76
N SER A 497 0.23 24.26 18.93
CA SER A 497 -0.37 25.05 17.85
C SER A 497 0.68 25.84 17.04
N ALA A 498 0.28 26.37 15.88
CA ALA A 498 1.16 27.18 15.04
C ALA A 498 1.65 28.43 15.80
N SER A 499 0.75 29.10 16.54
CA SER A 499 1.07 30.30 17.31
C SER A 499 2.17 30.08 18.35
N ALA A 500 2.08 29.01 19.15
CA ALA A 500 3.12 28.70 20.14
C ALA A 500 4.43 28.26 19.48
N ARG A 501 4.36 27.53 18.37
CA ARG A 501 5.53 27.09 17.60
C ARG A 501 6.30 28.27 17.02
N GLU A 502 5.61 29.24 16.43
CA GLU A 502 6.22 30.47 15.91
C GLU A 502 6.91 31.26 17.01
N TYR A 503 6.27 31.38 18.19
CA TYR A 503 6.88 32.00 19.35
C TYR A 503 8.19 31.30 19.78
N PHE A 504 8.16 29.96 19.91
CA PHE A 504 9.35 29.20 20.31
C PHE A 504 10.45 29.25 19.24
N ALA A 505 10.09 29.18 17.95
CA ALA A 505 11.03 29.30 16.86
C ALA A 505 11.72 30.67 16.85
N GLY A 506 10.95 31.76 16.93
CA GLY A 506 11.47 33.13 16.95
C GLY A 506 12.25 33.50 18.22
N SER A 507 11.91 32.87 19.35
CA SER A 507 12.62 33.09 20.62
C SER A 507 13.86 32.20 20.79
N SER A 508 14.00 31.13 20.00
CA SER A 508 15.09 30.16 20.18
C SER A 508 16.46 30.75 19.82
N LYS A 509 17.51 30.32 20.54
CA LYS A 509 18.89 30.60 20.14
C LYS A 509 19.39 29.50 19.21
N GLN A 510 19.74 29.85 17.98
CA GLN A 510 20.23 28.93 16.98
C GLN A 510 21.76 28.82 17.01
N THR A 511 22.26 27.58 17.04
CA THR A 511 23.64 27.22 16.68
C THR A 511 23.60 26.40 15.39
N THR A 512 24.77 26.10 14.79
CA THR A 512 24.88 25.53 13.43
C THR A 512 23.94 24.35 13.14
N ASN A 513 23.57 23.52 14.13
CA ASN A 513 22.65 22.37 13.97
C ASN A 513 21.57 22.22 15.07
N LEU A 514 21.42 23.16 16.02
CA LEU A 514 20.54 23.00 17.18
C LEU A 514 19.86 24.32 17.55
N ALA A 515 18.55 24.25 17.81
CA ALA A 515 17.75 25.33 18.39
C ALA A 515 17.32 24.95 19.81
N SER A 516 17.34 25.91 20.72
CA SER A 516 16.92 25.71 22.11
C SER A 516 16.22 26.94 22.68
N ILE A 517 15.24 26.69 23.55
CA ILE A 517 14.58 27.67 24.39
C ILE A 517 15.01 27.47 25.84
N ASN A 518 15.12 28.53 26.63
CA ASN A 518 15.37 28.41 28.06
C ASN A 518 14.06 28.48 28.87
N MET A 519 14.15 28.15 30.16
CA MET A 519 12.98 28.16 31.05
C MET A 519 12.31 29.54 31.15
N THR A 520 13.05 30.65 31.05
CA THR A 520 12.46 32.00 31.06
C THR A 520 11.62 32.24 29.81
N GLN A 521 12.07 31.79 28.65
CA GLN A 521 11.32 31.89 27.38
C GLN A 521 10.04 31.05 27.42
N LEU A 522 10.12 29.81 27.94
CA LEU A 522 8.90 28.99 28.11
C LEU A 522 7.90 29.68 29.04
N ARG A 523 8.37 30.23 30.17
CA ARG A 523 7.53 30.93 31.14
C ARG A 523 6.92 32.22 30.60
N ALA A 524 7.61 32.91 29.68
CA ALA A 524 7.14 34.14 29.05
C ALA A 524 6.17 33.90 27.88
N CYS A 525 5.99 32.66 27.42
CA CYS A 525 5.09 32.35 26.31
C CYS A 525 3.66 32.85 26.62
N ALA A 526 3.09 33.67 25.72
CA ALA A 526 1.70 34.10 25.80
C ALA A 526 0.79 32.86 25.72
N PHE A 527 -0.23 32.82 26.56
CA PHE A 527 -1.12 31.68 26.73
C PHE A 527 -2.58 32.15 26.83
N PRO A 528 -3.48 31.73 25.93
CA PRO A 528 -4.88 32.09 25.97
C PRO A 528 -5.61 31.18 26.97
N VAL A 529 -6.42 31.78 27.84
CA VAL A 529 -7.22 31.08 28.82
C VAL A 529 -8.69 31.27 28.50
N PRO A 530 -9.38 30.24 27.96
CA PRO A 530 -10.84 30.20 27.88
C PRO A 530 -11.45 29.93 29.27
N PRO A 531 -12.75 30.21 29.47
CA PRO A 531 -13.52 29.61 30.56
C PRO A 531 -13.30 28.09 30.66
N LEU A 532 -13.21 27.54 31.87
CA LEU A 532 -12.97 26.10 32.07
C LEU A 532 -14.03 25.20 31.40
N PRO A 533 -15.35 25.51 31.47
CA PRO A 533 -16.35 24.75 30.72
C PRO A 533 -16.09 24.77 29.21
N GLU A 534 -15.69 25.92 28.66
CA GLU A 534 -15.35 26.06 27.25
C GLU A 534 -14.11 25.24 26.87
N GLN A 535 -13.07 25.19 27.71
CA GLN A 535 -11.90 24.33 27.49
C GLN A 535 -12.32 22.86 27.28
N HIS A 536 -13.20 22.33 28.12
CA HIS A 536 -13.72 20.98 27.97
C HIS A 536 -14.55 20.81 26.69
N ARG A 537 -15.39 21.80 26.33
CA ARG A 537 -16.16 21.78 25.06
C ARG A 537 -15.22 21.75 23.85
N ILE A 538 -14.17 22.56 23.85
CA ILE A 538 -13.17 22.61 22.78
C ILE A 538 -12.46 21.27 22.66
N VAL A 539 -11.92 20.74 23.76
CA VAL A 539 -11.17 19.47 23.75
C VAL A 539 -12.04 18.33 23.25
N ALA A 540 -13.27 18.21 23.76
CA ALA A 540 -14.21 17.19 23.30
C ALA A 540 -14.52 17.31 21.80
N LYS A 541 -14.63 18.55 21.29
CA LYS A 541 -14.90 18.79 19.86
C LYS A 541 -13.69 18.43 18.99
N VAL A 542 -12.49 18.80 19.41
CA VAL A 542 -11.25 18.45 18.72
C VAL A 542 -11.07 16.93 18.69
N ASP A 543 -11.25 16.23 19.80
CA ASP A 543 -11.17 14.76 19.87
C ASP A 543 -12.14 14.10 18.88
N GLN A 544 -13.37 14.60 18.81
CA GLN A 544 -14.38 14.12 17.85
C GLN A 544 -13.92 14.32 16.40
N LEU A 545 -13.43 15.51 16.05
CA LEU A 545 -13.03 15.84 14.68
C LEU A 545 -11.75 15.12 14.27
N MET A 546 -10.78 14.98 15.17
CA MET A 546 -9.55 14.21 14.93
C MET A 546 -9.86 12.75 14.61
N THR A 547 -10.79 12.15 15.36
CA THR A 547 -11.27 10.79 15.11
C THR A 547 -11.87 10.65 13.71
N LEU A 548 -12.67 11.62 13.26
CA LEU A 548 -13.24 11.62 11.91
C LEU A 548 -12.16 11.79 10.83
N CYS A 549 -11.19 12.68 11.04
CA CYS A 549 -10.05 12.84 10.14
C CYS A 549 -9.22 11.55 10.03
N ASP A 550 -9.00 10.83 11.13
CA ASP A 550 -8.30 9.55 11.13
C ASP A 550 -9.06 8.47 10.35
N GLN A 551 -10.39 8.42 10.51
CA GLN A 551 -11.25 7.52 9.74
C GLN A 551 -11.23 7.83 8.25
N LEU A 552 -11.25 9.11 7.87
CA LEU A 552 -11.14 9.55 6.47
C LEU A 552 -9.79 9.16 5.87
N LYS A 553 -8.70 9.42 6.60
CA LYS A 553 -7.34 9.05 6.21
C LYS A 553 -7.22 7.54 5.98
N ALA A 554 -7.73 6.73 6.90
CA ALA A 554 -7.75 5.26 6.75
C ALA A 554 -8.52 4.79 5.51
N ARG A 555 -9.68 5.41 5.20
CA ARG A 555 -10.46 5.08 3.99
C ARG A 555 -9.74 5.46 2.70
N ILE A 556 -9.07 6.61 2.66
CA ILE A 556 -8.24 7.03 1.51
C ILE A 556 -7.14 6.00 1.26
N SER A 557 -6.40 5.60 2.30
CA SER A 557 -5.35 4.59 2.17
C SER A 557 -5.88 3.24 1.69
N GLN A 558 -7.05 2.80 2.19
CA GLN A 558 -7.69 1.56 1.73
C GLN A 558 -8.10 1.63 0.24
N ALA A 559 -8.67 2.76 -0.20
CA ALA A 559 -9.05 2.96 -1.59
C ALA A 559 -7.81 2.96 -2.51
N GLN A 560 -6.72 3.62 -2.10
CA GLN A 560 -5.45 3.62 -2.82
C GLN A 560 -4.85 2.22 -2.93
N GLN A 561 -4.90 1.43 -1.85
CA GLN A 561 -4.43 0.04 -1.88
C GLN A 561 -5.24 -0.81 -2.86
N LEU A 562 -6.58 -0.74 -2.78
CA LEU A 562 -7.47 -1.45 -3.69
C LEU A 562 -7.21 -1.06 -5.16
N HIS A 563 -6.97 0.22 -5.43
CA HIS A 563 -6.64 0.70 -6.76
C HIS A 563 -5.29 0.14 -7.25
N SER A 564 -4.28 0.06 -6.39
CA SER A 564 -2.98 -0.55 -6.74
C SER A 564 -3.09 -2.05 -7.01
N ASP A 565 -3.94 -2.75 -6.24
CA ASP A 565 -4.20 -4.18 -6.40
C ASP A 565 -4.95 -4.46 -7.70
N LEU A 566 -5.96 -3.65 -8.02
CA LEU A 566 -6.69 -3.74 -9.29
C LEU A 566 -5.77 -3.47 -10.49
N ALA A 567 -4.92 -2.44 -10.41
CA ALA A 567 -3.92 -2.17 -11.44
C ALA A 567 -2.94 -3.33 -11.62
N ALA A 568 -2.49 -3.95 -10.52
CA ALA A 568 -1.61 -5.13 -10.58
C ALA A 568 -2.31 -6.34 -11.23
N ALA A 569 -3.57 -6.59 -10.91
CA ALA A 569 -4.36 -7.67 -11.50
C ALA A 569 -4.53 -7.50 -13.02
N LEU A 570 -4.87 -6.29 -13.47
CA LEU A 570 -5.01 -5.97 -14.90
C LEU A 570 -3.69 -6.15 -15.67
N ILE A 571 -2.57 -5.76 -15.06
CA ILE A 571 -1.24 -6.00 -15.65
C ILE A 571 -0.99 -7.50 -15.79
N ALA A 572 -1.29 -8.29 -14.75
CA ALA A 572 -1.11 -9.73 -14.78
C ALA A 572 -1.97 -10.38 -15.90
N GLU A 573 -3.22 -9.96 -16.03
CA GLU A 573 -4.12 -10.40 -17.10
C GLU A 573 -3.58 -10.06 -18.49
N SER A 574 -3.11 -8.82 -18.69
CA SER A 574 -2.56 -8.36 -19.98
C SER A 574 -1.33 -9.15 -20.45
N LEU A 575 -0.50 -9.62 -19.51
CA LEU A 575 0.68 -10.42 -19.82
C LEU A 575 0.31 -11.87 -20.15
N ASN A 576 -0.76 -12.37 -19.54
CA ASN A 576 -1.21 -13.76 -19.61
C ASN A 576 -2.25 -14.05 -20.70
N GLU A 577 -2.61 -13.07 -21.56
CA GLU A 577 -3.51 -13.35 -22.69
C GLU A 577 -2.92 -14.47 -23.57
N LYS A 578 -3.64 -15.60 -23.56
CA LYS A 578 -3.28 -16.98 -23.89
C LYS A 578 -2.33 -17.68 -22.91
N THR A 579 -2.89 -18.15 -21.80
CA THR A 579 -2.91 -19.61 -21.68
C THR A 579 -3.88 -20.09 -22.76
N PRO A 580 -3.49 -20.86 -23.80
CA PRO A 580 -4.47 -21.76 -24.37
C PRO A 580 -5.04 -22.55 -23.19
N ALA A 581 -6.36 -22.61 -23.08
CA ALA A 581 -7.08 -23.37 -22.07
C ALA A 581 -6.33 -24.66 -21.68
N ASN A 582 -5.57 -24.59 -20.59
CA ASN A 582 -4.86 -25.70 -19.98
C ASN A 582 -5.04 -25.72 -18.46
N GLU A 583 -6.02 -24.99 -17.95
CA GLU A 583 -6.99 -25.62 -17.05
C GLU A 583 -7.96 -26.35 -18.00
N HIS A 584 -8.30 -27.61 -17.73
CA HIS A 584 -9.48 -28.22 -18.36
C HIS A 584 -10.68 -27.34 -17.98
N ASN A 585 -10.97 -26.26 -18.72
CA ASN A 585 -12.21 -25.51 -18.57
C ASN A 585 -13.30 -26.37 -19.18
N ALA A 586 -13.71 -27.37 -18.40
CA ALA A 586 -14.96 -28.06 -18.61
C ALA A 586 -16.02 -26.97 -18.79
N SER A 587 -16.79 -27.04 -19.86
CA SER A 587 -17.91 -26.10 -20.02
C SER A 587 -18.82 -26.17 -18.79
N PRO A 588 -19.59 -25.13 -18.43
CA PRO A 588 -20.44 -25.19 -17.23
C PRO A 588 -21.32 -26.45 -17.20
N LYS A 589 -21.80 -26.86 -18.37
CA LYS A 589 -22.52 -28.12 -18.58
C LYS A 589 -21.74 -29.36 -18.13
N GLU A 590 -20.47 -29.46 -18.53
CA GLU A 590 -19.59 -30.56 -18.17
C GLU A 590 -19.20 -30.53 -16.69
N ALA A 591 -18.89 -29.35 -16.15
CA ALA A 591 -18.57 -29.19 -14.74
C ALA A 591 -19.76 -29.60 -13.86
N ARG A 592 -20.98 -29.17 -14.20
CA ARG A 592 -22.23 -29.59 -13.54
C ARG A 592 -22.39 -31.11 -13.57
N ALA A 593 -22.17 -31.74 -14.73
CA ALA A 593 -22.25 -33.18 -14.87
C ALA A 593 -21.23 -33.93 -14.01
N LEU A 594 -19.99 -33.45 -13.95
CA LEU A 594 -18.93 -34.02 -13.12
C LEU A 594 -19.24 -33.91 -11.63
N LEU A 595 -19.67 -32.73 -11.16
CA LEU A 595 -20.04 -32.52 -9.76
C LEU A 595 -21.26 -33.36 -9.38
N GLY A 596 -22.31 -33.34 -10.21
CA GLY A 596 -23.52 -34.13 -9.97
C GLY A 596 -23.24 -35.63 -9.95
N ALA A 597 -22.36 -36.12 -10.83
CA ALA A 597 -21.92 -37.51 -10.83
C ALA A 597 -21.12 -37.87 -9.57
N GLU A 598 -20.19 -37.00 -9.12
CA GLU A 598 -19.41 -37.26 -7.89
C GLU A 598 -20.33 -37.27 -6.66
N ILE A 599 -21.28 -36.35 -6.56
CA ILE A 599 -22.26 -36.33 -5.45
C ILE A 599 -23.09 -37.62 -5.45
N LEU A 600 -23.62 -38.02 -6.60
CA LEU A 600 -24.42 -39.25 -6.72
C LEU A 600 -23.60 -40.50 -6.42
N TYR A 601 -22.35 -40.55 -6.87
CA TYR A 601 -21.43 -41.66 -6.61
C TYR A 601 -21.03 -41.75 -5.14
N ALA A 602 -20.71 -40.61 -4.51
CA ALA A 602 -20.33 -40.55 -3.10
C ALA A 602 -21.51 -40.86 -2.15
N LEU A 603 -22.74 -40.61 -2.59
CA LEU A 603 -23.97 -40.89 -1.85
C LEU A 603 -24.70 -42.15 -2.36
N ASP A 604 -24.06 -42.95 -3.20
CA ASP A 604 -24.64 -44.20 -3.71
C ASP A 604 -24.86 -45.20 -2.56
N GLY A 605 -25.99 -45.92 -2.62
CA GLY A 605 -26.42 -46.84 -1.55
C GLY A 605 -27.08 -46.18 -0.33
N GLU A 606 -27.07 -44.86 -0.20
CA GLU A 606 -27.87 -44.15 0.83
C GLU A 606 -29.35 -44.16 0.42
N GLN A 607 -30.24 -44.55 1.34
CA GLN A 607 -31.66 -44.40 1.05
C GLN A 607 -31.98 -42.89 0.92
N HIS A 608 -32.59 -42.48 -0.21
CA HIS A 608 -33.22 -41.15 -0.43
C HIS A 608 -32.40 -40.03 -1.12
N THR A 609 -31.34 -40.29 -1.90
CA THR A 609 -30.71 -39.26 -2.77
C THR A 609 -31.57 -38.95 -4.01
N GLY A 610 -32.68 -38.25 -3.81
CA GLY A 610 -33.56 -37.78 -4.89
C GLY A 610 -33.15 -36.42 -5.46
N ARG A 611 -33.80 -36.01 -6.55
CA ARG A 611 -33.54 -34.75 -7.28
C ARG A 611 -33.45 -33.50 -6.40
N VAL A 612 -34.33 -33.38 -5.40
CA VAL A 612 -34.33 -32.24 -4.48
C VAL A 612 -33.04 -32.21 -3.66
N LYS A 613 -32.67 -33.33 -3.03
CA LYS A 613 -31.44 -33.44 -2.23
C LYS A 613 -30.21 -33.15 -3.10
N LEU A 614 -30.15 -33.71 -4.32
CA LEU A 614 -29.06 -33.46 -5.26
C LEU A 614 -28.89 -31.96 -5.57
N GLN A 615 -29.97 -31.24 -5.90
CA GLN A 615 -29.89 -29.78 -6.13
C GLN A 615 -29.34 -29.04 -4.91
N LYS A 616 -29.79 -29.37 -3.69
CA LYS A 616 -29.32 -28.66 -2.48
C LYS A 616 -27.86 -28.92 -2.20
N VAL A 617 -27.40 -30.14 -2.44
CA VAL A 617 -25.98 -30.48 -2.27
C VAL A 617 -25.14 -29.77 -3.34
N ILE A 618 -25.57 -29.73 -4.61
CA ILE A 618 -24.90 -28.96 -5.67
C ILE A 618 -24.79 -27.49 -5.25
N SER A 619 -25.89 -26.86 -4.86
CA SER A 619 -25.94 -25.48 -4.37
C SER A 619 -24.92 -25.24 -3.24
N LEU A 620 -24.96 -26.06 -2.19
CA LEU A 620 -24.04 -25.91 -1.05
C LEU A 620 -22.58 -26.10 -1.48
N THR A 621 -22.27 -27.14 -2.26
CA THR A 621 -20.90 -27.43 -2.70
C THR A 621 -20.34 -26.36 -3.63
N GLU A 622 -21.13 -25.84 -4.57
CA GLU A 622 -20.71 -24.74 -5.45
C GLU A 622 -20.27 -23.52 -4.64
N HIS A 623 -21.11 -23.09 -3.69
CA HIS A 623 -20.86 -21.85 -2.97
C HIS A 623 -19.79 -22.01 -1.88
N ALA A 624 -19.77 -23.14 -1.16
CA ALA A 624 -18.82 -23.38 -0.08
C ALA A 624 -17.42 -23.75 -0.57
N ALA A 625 -17.32 -24.53 -1.67
CA ALA A 625 -16.03 -24.87 -2.29
C ALA A 625 -15.60 -23.86 -3.37
N LYS A 626 -16.38 -22.79 -3.58
CA LYS A 626 -16.10 -21.71 -4.55
C LYS A 626 -15.85 -22.23 -5.97
N LEU A 627 -16.74 -23.09 -6.46
CA LEU A 627 -16.63 -23.76 -7.77
C LEU A 627 -17.11 -22.81 -8.88
N LYS A 628 -16.20 -22.02 -9.46
CA LYS A 628 -16.49 -20.97 -10.47
C LYS A 628 -17.11 -21.50 -11.77
N GLU A 629 -16.92 -22.78 -12.06
CA GLU A 629 -17.34 -23.43 -13.30
C GLU A 629 -18.84 -23.80 -13.30
N ILE A 630 -19.46 -23.98 -12.13
CA ILE A 630 -20.85 -24.46 -12.03
C ILE A 630 -21.85 -23.38 -12.47
N GLN A 631 -21.66 -22.14 -12.02
CA GLN A 631 -22.46 -20.97 -12.40
C GLN A 631 -23.98 -21.23 -12.33
N SER A 632 -24.48 -21.69 -11.18
CA SER A 632 -25.92 -21.88 -11.01
C SER A 632 -26.69 -20.55 -11.02
N ASN A 633 -27.92 -20.60 -11.53
CA ASN A 633 -28.85 -19.48 -11.51
C ASN A 633 -30.03 -19.83 -10.58
N GLU A 634 -29.80 -19.70 -9.28
CA GLU A 634 -30.74 -20.21 -8.28
C GLU A 634 -31.90 -19.27 -8.00
N HIS A 635 -33.09 -19.84 -8.01
CA HIS A 635 -34.33 -19.15 -7.69
C HIS A 635 -34.90 -19.60 -6.34
N ARG A 636 -35.58 -18.70 -5.63
CA ARG A 636 -36.16 -18.91 -4.29
C ARG A 636 -37.50 -19.68 -4.34
N PHE A 637 -37.45 -20.98 -4.60
CA PHE A 637 -38.62 -21.85 -4.69
C PHE A 637 -39.08 -22.41 -3.32
N ALA A 638 -40.25 -23.07 -3.30
CA ALA A 638 -40.82 -23.73 -2.13
C ALA A 638 -39.85 -24.70 -1.45
N ALA A 639 -39.09 -25.45 -2.25
CA ALA A 639 -38.07 -26.40 -1.79
C ALA A 639 -36.69 -25.76 -1.55
N GLY A 640 -36.59 -24.42 -1.43
CA GLY A 640 -35.31 -23.71 -1.26
C GLY A 640 -34.63 -23.36 -2.60
N PRO A 641 -33.31 -23.08 -2.62
CA PRO A 641 -32.60 -22.58 -3.82
C PRO A 641 -32.66 -23.62 -4.95
N HIS A 642 -33.22 -23.25 -6.10
CA HIS A 642 -33.47 -24.20 -7.19
C HIS A 642 -33.18 -23.60 -8.55
N ASP A 643 -32.41 -24.33 -9.36
CA ASP A 643 -32.17 -24.04 -10.77
C ASP A 643 -32.80 -25.15 -11.65
N PRO A 644 -33.99 -24.92 -12.22
CA PRO A 644 -34.67 -25.91 -13.07
C PRO A 644 -33.92 -26.21 -14.38
N ALA A 645 -33.16 -25.24 -14.91
CA ALA A 645 -32.42 -25.41 -16.16
C ALA A 645 -31.22 -26.33 -15.92
N LEU A 646 -30.44 -26.05 -14.87
CA LEU A 646 -29.31 -26.88 -14.45
C LEU A 646 -29.74 -28.33 -14.21
N MET A 647 -30.85 -28.57 -13.50
CA MET A 647 -31.27 -29.95 -13.21
C MET A 647 -31.76 -30.74 -14.44
N ARG A 648 -32.31 -30.06 -15.46
CA ARG A 648 -32.66 -30.73 -16.73
C ARG A 648 -31.39 -31.09 -17.50
N GLU A 649 -30.51 -30.11 -17.66
CA GLU A 649 -29.22 -30.29 -18.34
C GLU A 649 -28.37 -31.38 -17.68
N LEU A 650 -28.33 -31.41 -16.35
CA LEU A 650 -27.60 -32.42 -15.58
C LEU A 650 -28.14 -33.82 -15.84
N ALA A 651 -29.46 -34.02 -15.80
CA ALA A 651 -30.05 -35.33 -16.03
C ALA A 651 -29.73 -35.86 -17.44
N ASP A 652 -29.82 -35.00 -18.46
CA ASP A 652 -29.51 -35.34 -19.84
C ASP A 652 -28.03 -35.73 -20.01
N GLU A 653 -27.09 -34.99 -19.39
CA GLU A 653 -25.65 -35.29 -19.47
C GLU A 653 -25.26 -36.57 -18.72
N LEU A 654 -25.83 -36.81 -17.54
CA LEU A 654 -25.56 -38.02 -16.76
C LEU A 654 -25.97 -39.28 -17.53
N GLU A 655 -27.11 -39.24 -18.22
CA GLU A 655 -27.62 -40.37 -19.02
C GLU A 655 -26.85 -40.51 -20.34
N ALA A 656 -26.54 -39.41 -21.03
CA ALA A 656 -25.76 -39.40 -22.27
C ALA A 656 -24.33 -39.94 -22.08
N ARG A 657 -23.72 -39.69 -20.92
CA ARG A 657 -22.39 -40.20 -20.57
C ARG A 657 -22.41 -41.61 -19.97
N HIS A 658 -23.60 -42.21 -19.82
CA HIS A 658 -23.84 -43.50 -19.19
C HIS A 658 -23.30 -43.59 -17.75
N TRP A 659 -23.36 -42.49 -16.98
CA TRP A 659 -22.95 -42.46 -15.58
C TRP A 659 -24.11 -42.80 -14.65
N PHE A 660 -25.23 -42.08 -14.77
CA PHE A 660 -26.43 -42.30 -13.96
C PHE A 660 -27.69 -42.05 -14.79
N ALA A 661 -28.76 -42.78 -14.50
CA ALA A 661 -30.08 -42.57 -15.10
C ALA A 661 -31.08 -42.01 -14.08
N GLU A 662 -31.78 -40.93 -14.42
CA GLU A 662 -32.91 -40.43 -13.62
C GLU A 662 -34.16 -41.28 -13.93
N ARG A 663 -34.77 -41.86 -12.89
CA ARG A 663 -36.00 -42.65 -12.98
C ARG A 663 -37.09 -42.05 -12.11
N ARG A 664 -38.29 -41.95 -12.66
CA ARG A 664 -39.49 -41.48 -11.96
C ARG A 664 -40.22 -42.66 -11.31
N ARG A 665 -40.50 -42.58 -10.02
CA ARG A 665 -41.35 -43.52 -9.27
C ARG A 665 -42.59 -42.82 -8.71
N ASP A 666 -43.53 -43.60 -8.19
CA ASP A 666 -44.76 -43.15 -7.53
C ASP A 666 -45.59 -42.19 -8.41
N ASN A 667 -45.94 -42.62 -9.62
CA ASN A 667 -46.70 -41.82 -10.61
C ASN A 667 -46.08 -40.44 -10.91
N GLY A 668 -44.75 -40.36 -10.91
CA GLY A 668 -44.02 -39.14 -11.26
C GLY A 668 -43.76 -38.19 -10.09
N LYS A 669 -44.09 -38.58 -8.84
CA LYS A 669 -43.87 -37.75 -7.65
C LYS A 669 -42.45 -37.84 -7.07
N ARG A 670 -41.72 -38.91 -7.37
CA ARG A 670 -40.38 -39.15 -6.80
C ARG A 670 -39.35 -39.44 -7.89
N TYR A 671 -38.15 -38.91 -7.71
CA TYR A 671 -37.01 -39.12 -8.58
C TYR A 671 -35.95 -39.96 -7.87
N GLU A 672 -35.42 -40.97 -8.54
CA GLU A 672 -34.30 -41.80 -8.10
C GLU A 672 -33.24 -41.83 -9.20
N TYR A 673 -31.97 -41.83 -8.80
CA TYR A 673 -30.84 -42.01 -9.70
C TYR A 673 -30.31 -43.43 -9.59
N GLN A 674 -30.10 -44.09 -10.74
CA GLN A 674 -29.54 -45.44 -10.81
C GLN A 674 -28.18 -45.39 -11.51
N PRO A 675 -27.11 -46.00 -10.95
CA PRO A 675 -25.82 -46.08 -11.62
C PRO A 675 -25.94 -46.88 -12.92
N LEU A 676 -25.27 -46.40 -13.97
CA LEU A 676 -25.20 -47.03 -15.28
C LEU A 676 -23.82 -47.68 -15.50
N SER A 677 -23.58 -48.23 -16.69
CA SER A 677 -22.38 -49.02 -17.02
C SER A 677 -21.05 -48.29 -16.83
N LYS A 678 -21.03 -46.95 -16.85
CA LYS A 678 -19.82 -46.13 -16.67
C LYS A 678 -19.84 -45.31 -15.38
N ALA A 679 -20.70 -45.64 -14.41
CA ALA A 679 -20.69 -44.99 -13.10
C ALA A 679 -19.28 -45.07 -12.47
N GLY A 680 -18.76 -43.94 -11.98
CA GLY A 680 -17.40 -43.83 -11.41
C GLY A 680 -16.28 -43.46 -12.40
N GLU A 681 -16.50 -43.53 -13.71
CA GLU A 681 -15.47 -43.10 -14.69
C GLU A 681 -15.23 -41.57 -14.68
N HIS A 682 -16.22 -40.78 -14.26
CA HIS A 682 -16.14 -39.33 -14.12
C HIS A 682 -15.03 -38.88 -13.15
N ARG A 683 -14.68 -39.70 -12.15
CA ARG A 683 -13.73 -39.34 -11.08
C ARG A 683 -12.38 -38.91 -11.62
N ARG A 684 -11.88 -39.58 -12.67
CA ARG A 684 -10.59 -39.23 -13.29
C ARG A 684 -10.55 -37.81 -13.86
N ILE A 685 -11.69 -37.30 -14.30
CA ILE A 685 -11.83 -35.94 -14.85
C ILE A 685 -12.15 -34.96 -13.70
N TYR A 686 -13.02 -35.35 -12.77
CA TYR A 686 -13.33 -34.60 -11.54
C TYR A 686 -12.07 -34.25 -10.75
N GLU A 687 -11.17 -35.23 -10.53
CA GLU A 687 -9.93 -35.06 -9.79
C GLU A 687 -8.93 -34.10 -10.44
N LYS A 688 -9.08 -33.85 -11.75
CA LYS A 688 -8.25 -32.91 -12.51
C LYS A 688 -8.88 -31.52 -12.64
N LEU A 689 -10.20 -31.43 -12.52
CA LEU A 689 -10.95 -30.18 -12.73
C LEU A 689 -10.83 -29.24 -11.53
N TRP A 690 -10.92 -29.77 -10.30
CA TRP A 690 -10.89 -28.96 -9.08
C TRP A 690 -9.68 -29.27 -8.20
N SER A 691 -9.17 -28.24 -7.53
CA SER A 691 -7.98 -28.34 -6.68
C SER A 691 -8.21 -29.27 -5.48
N ASP A 692 -7.13 -29.75 -4.87
CA ASP A 692 -7.19 -30.59 -3.66
C ASP A 692 -7.93 -29.91 -2.50
N GLU A 693 -7.91 -28.58 -2.43
CA GLU A 693 -8.62 -27.81 -1.41
C GLU A 693 -10.12 -27.78 -1.68
N GLN A 694 -10.51 -27.49 -2.92
CA GLN A 694 -11.91 -27.49 -3.34
C GLN A 694 -12.54 -28.88 -3.15
N ARG A 695 -11.83 -29.93 -3.57
CA ARG A 695 -12.29 -31.32 -3.40
C ARG A 695 -12.44 -31.71 -1.93
N ARG A 696 -11.49 -31.32 -1.07
CA ARG A 696 -11.61 -31.51 0.39
C ARG A 696 -12.83 -30.81 0.99
N CYS A 697 -13.18 -29.62 0.49
CA CYS A 697 -14.39 -28.91 0.91
C CYS A 697 -15.66 -29.66 0.45
N VAL A 698 -15.70 -30.12 -0.81
CA VAL A 698 -16.80 -30.94 -1.32
C VAL A 698 -16.96 -32.22 -0.48
N ASP A 699 -15.88 -32.94 -0.19
CA ASP A 699 -15.89 -34.15 0.63
C ASP A 699 -16.40 -33.87 2.06
N ALA A 700 -16.00 -32.75 2.66
CA ALA A 700 -16.49 -32.36 3.98
C ALA A 700 -18.00 -32.12 3.99
N ILE A 701 -18.55 -31.49 2.95
CA ILE A 701 -20.00 -31.30 2.80
C ILE A 701 -20.70 -32.63 2.57
N LEU A 702 -20.16 -33.50 1.71
CA LEU A 702 -20.69 -34.83 1.44
C LEU A 702 -20.77 -35.69 2.70
N ASN A 703 -19.75 -35.63 3.56
CA ASN A 703 -19.73 -36.32 4.85
C ASN A 703 -20.83 -35.83 5.80
N LEU A 704 -21.14 -34.53 5.81
CA LEU A 704 -22.22 -33.98 6.64
C LEU A 704 -23.59 -34.42 6.12
N VAL A 705 -23.85 -34.21 4.82
CA VAL A 705 -25.17 -34.43 4.20
C VAL A 705 -25.55 -35.91 4.07
N ARG A 706 -24.58 -36.83 4.20
CA ARG A 706 -24.83 -38.28 4.19
C ARG A 706 -25.88 -38.67 5.24
N SER A 707 -25.78 -38.11 6.44
CA SER A 707 -26.71 -38.36 7.55
C SER A 707 -28.03 -37.57 7.48
N TRP A 708 -28.19 -36.66 6.52
CA TRP A 708 -29.32 -35.73 6.46
C TRP A 708 -30.44 -36.22 5.56
N ASP A 709 -31.67 -35.96 5.96
CA ASP A 709 -32.84 -36.13 5.10
C ASP A 709 -32.98 -34.95 4.11
N THR A 710 -33.86 -35.11 3.12
CA THR A 710 -34.12 -34.07 2.11
C THR A 710 -34.59 -32.76 2.73
N ALA A 711 -35.40 -32.83 3.81
CA ALA A 711 -35.95 -31.64 4.46
C ALA A 711 -34.87 -30.82 5.17
N ARG A 712 -33.90 -31.47 5.80
CA ARG A 712 -32.74 -30.82 6.43
C ARG A 712 -31.82 -30.22 5.39
N CYS A 713 -31.51 -30.93 4.30
CA CYS A 713 -30.73 -30.38 3.18
C CYS A 713 -31.40 -29.11 2.61
N GLU A 714 -32.73 -29.12 2.48
CA GLU A 714 -33.49 -27.94 2.08
C GLU A 714 -33.36 -26.78 3.07
N ARG A 715 -33.53 -27.03 4.38
CA ARG A 715 -33.42 -25.97 5.40
C ARG A 715 -32.02 -25.35 5.41
N VAL A 716 -30.98 -26.18 5.45
CA VAL A 716 -29.59 -25.74 5.52
C VAL A 716 -29.19 -24.97 4.26
N SER A 717 -29.51 -25.46 3.07
CA SER A 717 -29.24 -24.72 1.82
C SER A 717 -30.00 -23.39 1.75
N THR A 718 -31.25 -23.33 2.25
CA THR A 718 -32.02 -22.08 2.31
C THR A 718 -31.35 -21.06 3.23
N LEU A 719 -30.93 -21.47 4.44
CA LEU A 719 -30.22 -20.61 5.38
C LEU A 719 -28.87 -20.15 4.81
N TYR A 720 -28.13 -21.06 4.18
CA TYR A 720 -26.84 -20.77 3.57
C TYR A 720 -26.99 -19.70 2.48
N SER A 721 -27.92 -19.89 1.53
CA SER A 721 -28.16 -18.92 0.46
C SER A 721 -28.66 -17.56 1.00
N ALA A 722 -29.54 -17.55 2.00
CA ALA A 722 -30.01 -16.30 2.62
C ALA A 722 -28.88 -15.51 3.28
N TRP A 723 -28.00 -16.19 4.02
CA TRP A 723 -26.82 -15.58 4.60
C TRP A 723 -25.82 -15.12 3.52
N ASN A 724 -25.57 -15.95 2.52
CA ASN A 724 -24.69 -15.61 1.40
C ASN A 724 -25.19 -14.37 0.62
N ASP A 725 -26.49 -14.26 0.38
CA ASP A 725 -27.11 -13.10 -0.28
C ASP A 725 -26.90 -11.81 0.54
N LEU A 726 -27.03 -11.86 1.87
CA LEU A 726 -26.75 -10.70 2.73
C LEU A 726 -25.28 -10.27 2.65
N LEU A 727 -24.34 -11.22 2.55
CA LEU A 727 -22.93 -10.92 2.35
C LEU A 727 -22.66 -10.28 0.99
N ILE A 728 -23.27 -10.82 -0.08
CA ILE A 728 -23.17 -10.25 -1.44
C ILE A 728 -23.71 -8.80 -1.47
N GLU A 729 -24.78 -8.53 -0.72
CA GLU A 729 -25.39 -7.20 -0.63
C GLU A 729 -24.68 -6.24 0.35
N GLY A 730 -23.63 -6.69 1.05
CA GLY A 730 -22.95 -5.90 2.07
C GLY A 730 -23.82 -5.56 3.29
N LYS A 731 -24.85 -6.37 3.59
CA LYS A 731 -25.78 -6.16 4.70
C LYS A 731 -25.34 -6.86 5.99
N PRO A 732 -25.74 -6.36 7.18
CA PRO A 732 -25.38 -7.00 8.44
C PRO A 732 -25.93 -8.42 8.56
N CYS A 733 -25.06 -9.40 8.81
CA CYS A 733 -25.39 -10.83 8.88
C CYS A 733 -25.59 -11.32 10.31
N SER A 734 -26.42 -10.63 11.12
CA SER A 734 -26.84 -11.16 12.41
C SER A 734 -27.82 -12.33 12.24
N ASP A 735 -27.93 -13.19 13.25
CA ASP A 735 -28.83 -14.36 13.24
C ASP A 735 -30.26 -13.93 12.93
N ASP A 736 -30.74 -12.87 13.57
CA ASP A 736 -32.09 -12.35 13.32
C ASP A 736 -32.25 -11.81 11.89
N ASN A 737 -31.22 -11.21 11.29
CA ASN A 737 -31.29 -10.75 9.90
C ASN A 737 -31.33 -11.91 8.91
N ILE A 738 -30.53 -12.96 9.13
CA ILE A 738 -30.53 -14.17 8.30
C ILE A 738 -31.90 -14.86 8.38
N LEU A 739 -32.45 -15.02 9.59
CA LEU A 739 -33.75 -15.64 9.79
C LEU A 739 -34.90 -14.79 9.22
N ARG A 740 -34.81 -13.47 9.34
CA ARG A 740 -35.77 -12.55 8.72
C ARG A 740 -35.73 -12.65 7.20
N GLU A 741 -34.54 -12.76 6.60
CA GLU A 741 -34.41 -12.96 5.15
C GLU A 741 -35.15 -14.24 4.72
N VAL A 742 -34.94 -15.36 5.41
CA VAL A 742 -35.63 -16.64 5.12
C VAL A 742 -37.14 -16.54 5.29
N THR A 743 -37.63 -15.93 6.37
CA THR A 743 -39.08 -15.91 6.66
C THR A 743 -39.88 -14.89 5.85
N GLN A 744 -39.23 -13.81 5.38
CA GLN A 744 -39.90 -12.70 4.70
C GLN A 744 -39.66 -12.66 3.19
N ARG A 745 -38.51 -13.12 2.69
CA ARG A 745 -38.13 -12.95 1.28
C ARG A 745 -37.95 -14.27 0.50
N TRP A 746 -38.15 -15.41 1.15
CA TRP A 746 -38.25 -16.70 0.49
C TRP A 746 -39.72 -17.14 0.40
N HIS A 747 -39.98 -18.23 -0.34
CA HIS A 747 -41.31 -18.80 -0.54
C HIS A 747 -42.08 -19.00 0.79
N ASP A 748 -43.40 -18.75 0.80
CA ASP A 748 -44.22 -18.79 2.01
C ASP A 748 -44.20 -20.13 2.76
N SER A 749 -43.92 -21.24 2.06
CA SER A 749 -43.71 -22.56 2.66
C SER A 749 -42.63 -22.57 3.75
N LYS A 750 -41.66 -21.65 3.74
CA LYS A 750 -40.62 -21.56 4.79
C LYS A 750 -41.18 -21.18 6.17
N ARG A 751 -42.39 -20.60 6.21
CA ARG A 751 -43.10 -20.26 7.45
C ARG A 751 -43.70 -21.49 8.15
N GLN A 752 -43.69 -22.67 7.53
CA GLN A 752 -44.12 -23.91 8.17
C GLN A 752 -43.18 -24.37 9.29
N TYR A 753 -41.92 -23.89 9.29
CA TYR A 753 -40.94 -24.19 10.33
C TYR A 753 -40.93 -23.09 11.39
N THR A 754 -40.84 -23.48 12.66
CA THR A 754 -40.80 -22.52 13.77
C THR A 754 -39.43 -21.83 13.86
N ASP A 755 -39.40 -20.65 14.47
CA ASP A 755 -38.18 -19.86 14.67
C ASP A 755 -37.12 -20.63 15.49
N ALA A 756 -37.56 -21.50 16.40
CA ALA A 756 -36.69 -22.39 17.17
C ALA A 756 -35.97 -23.42 16.28
N VAL A 757 -36.66 -23.99 15.28
CA VAL A 757 -36.05 -24.92 14.31
C VAL A 757 -35.00 -24.20 13.48
N TRP A 758 -35.30 -23.00 12.99
CA TRP A 758 -34.35 -22.24 12.19
C TRP A 758 -33.12 -21.80 12.98
N ARG A 759 -33.29 -21.31 14.21
CA ARG A 759 -32.15 -20.98 15.09
C ARG A 759 -31.28 -22.21 15.38
N SER A 760 -31.89 -23.35 15.66
CA SER A 760 -31.15 -24.59 15.92
C SER A 760 -30.33 -25.03 14.70
N GLU A 761 -30.87 -24.95 13.49
CA GLU A 761 -30.13 -25.29 12.26
C GLU A 761 -29.02 -24.28 11.97
N LEU A 762 -29.27 -22.97 12.15
CA LEU A 762 -28.26 -21.92 11.95
C LEU A 762 -27.09 -22.07 12.96
N GLN A 763 -27.39 -22.40 14.22
CA GLN A 763 -26.37 -22.69 15.22
C GLN A 763 -25.56 -23.94 14.85
N SER A 764 -26.23 -24.99 14.37
CA SER A 764 -25.55 -26.19 13.86
C SER A 764 -24.64 -25.88 12.68
N MET A 765 -25.08 -25.04 11.74
CA MET A 765 -24.24 -24.61 10.61
C MET A 765 -22.97 -23.89 11.08
N LYS A 766 -23.08 -23.00 12.07
CA LYS A 766 -21.93 -22.24 12.60
C LYS A 766 -20.86 -23.10 13.27
N GLN A 767 -21.17 -24.34 13.64
CA GLN A 767 -20.19 -25.29 14.19
C GLN A 767 -19.30 -25.91 13.10
N HIS A 768 -19.67 -25.77 11.82
CA HIS A 768 -18.95 -26.33 10.69
C HIS A 768 -18.42 -25.20 9.80
N THR A 769 -17.11 -25.05 9.72
CA THR A 769 -16.46 -23.98 8.92
C THR A 769 -16.87 -24.01 7.45
N VAL A 770 -17.12 -25.19 6.87
CA VAL A 770 -17.58 -25.36 5.48
C VAL A 770 -19.01 -24.89 5.22
N LEU A 771 -19.80 -24.61 6.26
CA LEU A 771 -21.17 -24.10 6.14
C LEU A 771 -21.27 -22.60 6.49
N LEU A 772 -20.12 -21.91 6.62
CA LEU A 772 -20.04 -20.47 6.77
C LEU A 772 -19.89 -19.81 5.39
N PRO A 773 -20.90 -19.09 4.88
CA PRO A 773 -20.83 -18.49 3.55
C PRO A 773 -19.77 -17.38 3.47
N SER A 774 -19.20 -17.21 2.28
CA SER A 774 -18.17 -16.20 2.01
C SER A 774 -18.61 -15.07 1.08
N GLY A 775 -19.89 -15.04 0.67
CA GLY A 775 -20.38 -14.12 -0.36
C GLY A 775 -19.92 -14.49 -1.79
N PHE A 776 -19.56 -15.76 -2.04
CA PHE A 776 -19.20 -16.24 -3.36
C PHE A 776 -20.44 -16.61 -4.18
N GLY A 777 -20.40 -16.49 -5.52
CA GLY A 777 -21.48 -16.91 -6.41
C GLY A 777 -22.47 -15.78 -6.76
N ARG A 778 -23.56 -16.15 -7.44
CA ARG A 778 -24.64 -15.21 -7.79
C ARG A 778 -25.66 -15.13 -6.69
N ARG A 779 -26.25 -13.95 -6.49
CA ARG A 779 -27.37 -13.75 -5.58
C ARG A 779 -28.59 -14.55 -6.07
N THR A 780 -29.32 -15.18 -5.14
CA THR A 780 -30.57 -15.86 -5.50
C THR A 780 -31.67 -14.87 -5.93
N THR A 781 -32.54 -15.29 -6.84
CA THR A 781 -33.62 -14.43 -7.41
C THR A 781 -35.03 -15.00 -7.17
N GLY A 782 -36.07 -14.17 -7.28
CA GLY A 782 -37.45 -14.57 -6.99
C GLY A 782 -37.83 -14.47 -5.50
N GLY A 783 -38.92 -15.13 -5.10
CA GLY A 783 -39.44 -15.13 -3.72
C GLY A 783 -40.86 -14.58 -3.61
N THR A 784 -41.34 -14.36 -2.38
CA THR A 784 -42.71 -13.89 -2.05
C THR A 784 -43.01 -12.44 -2.42
N LEU A 785 -41.99 -11.67 -2.81
CA LEU A 785 -42.10 -10.29 -3.26
C LEU A 785 -41.35 -10.12 -4.59
N THR A 786 -41.95 -10.58 -5.67
CA THR A 786 -41.64 -10.04 -7.01
C THR A 786 -42.88 -9.32 -7.52
N LEU A 787 -42.97 -8.01 -7.25
CA LEU A 787 -43.63 -7.09 -8.17
C LEU A 787 -42.57 -6.67 -9.21
N PRO A 788 -42.84 -6.79 -10.51
CA PRO A 788 -41.91 -6.32 -11.54
C PRO A 788 -41.80 -4.78 -11.48
N GLY A 789 -40.58 -4.23 -11.53
CA GLY A 789 -40.37 -2.78 -11.69
C GLY A 789 -39.42 -2.10 -10.70
N PHE A 790 -38.75 -2.83 -9.82
CA PHE A 790 -37.65 -2.32 -9.00
C PHE A 790 -36.47 -3.29 -9.07
N GLU A 791 -35.68 -3.17 -10.15
CA GLU A 791 -34.30 -3.63 -10.21
C GLU A 791 -33.37 -2.43 -10.11
#